data_AF-A0A2M7AIW1-F1
#
_entry.id   AF-A0A2M7AIW1-F1
#
_cell.length_a   1.000
_cell.length_b   1.000
_cell.length_c   1.000
_cell.angle_alpha   90.00
_cell.angle_beta   90.00
_cell.angle_gamma   90.00
#
_symmetry.space_group_name_H-M   'P 1'
#
loop_
_entity.id
_entity.type
_entity.pdbx_description
1 polymer ?
#
loop_
_entity_poly.entity_id
_entity_poly.type
_entity_poly.pdbx_seq_one_letter_code
_entity_poly.pdbx_strand_id
1 'polypeptide(L)'
;MISLQDRIQGCLIGAGVGSELGFSRTACPERSAVSGPEDLCNIPLRPVGDDYQEEAGRVNFRAATPFVDVGVRAFLAKQGRVTPEDFGALLRDDEALSGPVFLWDGVHSVQELLKEGMSPRLTGLGIAPCGNICAAMPAVGIFHCGDPEYAYLDGVELGSVAQPRLGADWAGLCAAAIAAAFVPEATAESVVTIVLKLAHQNNKELFYQINHAVRHCGHVSEDQFLHAWLVNGGPGGGRQDLYWTASNPMLFILPLLNRYADDAVKLFSVLLAPNSNGASVNAVIAGAIIGALHGPSAFPQEWRDWAELAAAPWLSLAAVVRRRLKKEQSIVAAVERLAEQREDGDSQLFEKVHGCLLAGAIGNAMGSPVEGRFYWEVDEQHPGGITTLLDPSRLEGEDDNQMAMHLVETYIERDGLPVMARHFGETWRKRLNRDHFFPHCMGNAYDLICAGWDPRITGHWSQVTGSTVMCMEPVGVYHLCDSEFAAIDATAISYMYQRGLDVVAATMLAATVAEALHPDATVDSVCQAALTAAPESKLITFDKRTFASAHEYVETCLEIAAKYDDVLAAQKELYEKCLLYHMIDPLEVWGFSLAMFKIARGDVRQAAIGGTNIGRDSDTIAGRAAMLSGTLKGARTVPQDWLDLVPSHALERVRRNALRLTRLISDGKLARVRERASWHSLDGETSRPGDPSLL
;
A
#
# COMPACT_ATOMS: atom_id res chain seq x y z
N MET A 1 20.66 -10.96 -21.93
CA MET A 1 19.57 -10.39 -21.11
C MET A 1 20.15 -10.21 -19.72
N ILE A 2 20.04 -9.01 -19.13
CA ILE A 2 20.60 -8.71 -17.81
C ILE A 2 19.71 -9.39 -16.76
N SER A 3 20.29 -10.08 -15.78
CA SER A 3 19.52 -10.77 -14.74
C SER A 3 18.78 -9.79 -13.84
N LEU A 4 17.73 -10.25 -13.13
CA LEU A 4 17.06 -9.40 -12.14
C LEU A 4 18.04 -8.99 -11.04
N GLN A 5 18.89 -9.91 -10.59
CA GLN A 5 19.92 -9.63 -9.60
C GLN A 5 20.87 -8.52 -10.06
N ASP A 6 21.36 -8.59 -11.30
CA ASP A 6 22.25 -7.56 -11.85
C ASP A 6 21.55 -6.20 -11.94
N ARG A 7 20.26 -6.16 -12.33
CA ARG A 7 19.50 -4.89 -12.37
C ARG A 7 19.26 -4.32 -10.98
N ILE A 8 18.97 -5.15 -9.97
CA ILE A 8 18.85 -4.72 -8.57
C ILE A 8 20.19 -4.17 -8.07
N GLN A 9 21.28 -4.89 -8.32
CA GLN A 9 22.63 -4.46 -7.96
C GLN A 9 22.99 -3.14 -8.68
N GLY A 10 22.70 -3.04 -9.97
CA GLY A 10 22.89 -1.82 -10.77
C GLY A 10 22.11 -0.64 -10.20
N CYS A 11 20.85 -0.84 -9.84
CA CYS A 11 20.00 0.19 -9.22
C CYS A 11 20.60 0.72 -7.91
N LEU A 12 21.07 -0.18 -7.02
CA LEU A 12 21.65 0.19 -5.73
C LEU A 12 23.02 0.87 -5.88
N ILE A 13 23.88 0.35 -6.76
CA ILE A 13 25.17 0.98 -7.11
C ILE A 13 24.91 2.37 -7.71
N GLY A 14 23.95 2.49 -8.63
CA GLY A 14 23.60 3.76 -9.26
C GLY A 14 23.09 4.79 -8.26
N ALA A 15 22.28 4.39 -7.28
CA ALA A 15 21.90 5.25 -6.16
C ALA A 15 23.12 5.72 -5.34
N GLY A 16 24.07 4.82 -5.05
CA GLY A 16 25.35 5.16 -4.42
C GLY A 16 26.17 6.15 -5.26
N VAL A 17 26.27 5.90 -6.57
CA VAL A 17 26.93 6.80 -7.53
C VAL A 17 26.34 8.20 -7.45
N GLY A 18 25.02 8.28 -7.56
CA GLY A 18 24.31 9.55 -7.54
C GLY A 18 24.46 10.32 -6.24
N SER A 19 24.48 9.61 -5.12
CA SER A 19 24.66 10.22 -3.80
C SER A 19 25.99 11.00 -3.70
N GLU A 20 27.11 10.36 -4.08
CA GLU A 20 28.44 10.95 -3.99
C GLU A 20 28.68 12.02 -5.06
N LEU A 21 28.31 11.76 -6.32
CA LEU A 21 28.50 12.74 -7.40
C LEU A 21 27.64 14.00 -7.16
N GLY A 22 26.41 13.82 -6.70
CA GLY A 22 25.55 14.94 -6.38
C GLY A 22 25.96 15.69 -5.10
N PHE A 23 26.61 15.03 -4.14
CA PHE A 23 27.27 15.71 -3.01
C PHE A 23 28.48 16.52 -3.47
N SER A 24 29.29 15.94 -4.37
CA SER A 24 30.46 16.60 -4.99
C SER A 24 30.09 17.92 -5.66
N ARG A 25 28.94 17.94 -6.35
CA ARG A 25 28.39 19.16 -6.96
C ARG A 25 28.16 20.30 -5.97
N THR A 26 27.73 19.98 -4.75
CA THR A 26 27.38 20.97 -3.73
C THR A 26 28.58 21.34 -2.86
N ALA A 27 29.42 20.36 -2.52
CA ALA A 27 30.60 20.54 -1.68
C ALA A 27 31.78 21.19 -2.40
N CYS A 28 31.92 20.92 -3.69
CA CYS A 28 33.00 21.41 -4.54
C CYS A 28 32.44 22.06 -5.82
N PRO A 29 31.63 23.14 -5.71
CA PRO A 29 30.89 23.70 -6.85
C PRO A 29 31.78 24.19 -7.99
N GLU A 30 33.04 24.54 -7.71
CA GLU A 30 34.04 24.91 -8.71
C GLU A 30 34.36 23.79 -9.70
N ARG A 31 34.18 22.52 -9.31
CA ARG A 31 34.35 21.35 -10.20
C ARG A 31 33.31 21.29 -11.29
N SER A 32 32.13 21.83 -11.03
CA SER A 32 30.99 21.81 -11.95
C SER A 32 30.81 23.14 -12.66
N ALA A 33 31.77 24.06 -12.53
CA ALA A 33 31.76 25.34 -13.22
C ALA A 33 32.05 25.13 -14.71
N VAL A 34 31.08 25.48 -15.55
CA VAL A 34 31.17 25.39 -17.01
C VAL A 34 31.13 26.79 -17.62
N SER A 35 31.96 27.04 -18.64
CA SER A 35 32.06 28.36 -19.28
C SER A 35 31.15 28.48 -20.51
N GLY A 36 30.83 27.36 -21.16
CA GLY A 36 29.91 27.28 -22.28
C GLY A 36 29.23 25.90 -22.39
N PRO A 37 28.21 25.75 -23.26
CA PRO A 37 27.50 24.49 -23.47
C PRO A 37 28.40 23.32 -23.89
N GLU A 38 29.51 23.59 -24.57
CA GLU A 38 30.53 22.63 -24.98
C GLU A 38 31.25 21.94 -23.80
N ASP A 39 31.28 22.58 -22.63
CA ASP A 39 31.93 22.07 -21.43
C ASP A 39 30.99 21.19 -20.58
N LEU A 40 29.68 21.25 -20.80
CA LEU A 40 28.65 20.55 -20.01
C LEU A 40 28.87 19.06 -19.91
N CYS A 41 29.40 18.43 -20.96
CA CYS A 41 29.61 16.99 -21.03
C CYS A 41 30.99 16.56 -20.53
N ASN A 42 31.83 17.51 -20.07
CA ASN A 42 33.23 17.27 -19.72
C ASN A 42 33.56 17.68 -18.27
N ILE A 43 32.56 17.86 -17.40
CA ILE A 43 32.81 18.19 -16.00
C ILE A 43 33.45 16.99 -15.27
N PRO A 44 34.39 17.22 -14.33
CA PRO A 44 34.94 16.16 -13.51
C PRO A 44 33.88 15.54 -12.60
N LEU A 45 33.59 14.25 -12.83
CA LEU A 45 32.66 13.44 -12.04
C LEU A 45 33.41 12.48 -11.12
N ARG A 46 33.66 12.94 -9.89
CA ARG A 46 34.31 12.15 -8.85
C ARG A 46 33.76 12.51 -7.45
N PRO A 47 33.85 11.59 -6.47
CA PRO A 47 33.50 11.88 -5.09
C PRO A 47 34.28 13.06 -4.51
N VAL A 48 33.79 13.59 -3.40
CA VAL A 48 34.40 14.73 -2.69
C VAL A 48 35.78 14.37 -2.13
N GLY A 49 35.95 13.18 -1.52
CA GLY A 49 37.21 12.79 -0.89
C GLY A 49 37.67 13.78 0.18
N ASP A 50 38.97 14.08 0.21
CA ASP A 50 39.58 15.01 1.18
C ASP A 50 39.37 16.50 0.84
N ASP A 51 38.72 16.80 -0.29
CA ASP A 51 38.62 18.16 -0.85
C ASP A 51 37.60 19.06 -0.12
N TYR A 52 36.80 18.48 0.78
CA TYR A 52 35.86 19.19 1.65
C TYR A 52 36.01 18.69 3.07
N GLN A 53 35.95 19.61 4.03
CA GLN A 53 35.93 19.31 5.45
C GLN A 53 34.73 20.01 6.06
N GLU A 54 33.95 19.27 6.85
CA GLU A 54 32.82 19.85 7.55
C GLU A 54 33.29 20.89 8.57
N GLU A 55 32.72 22.09 8.50
CA GLU A 55 32.93 23.11 9.51
C GLU A 55 31.97 22.86 10.68
N ALA A 56 32.51 22.63 11.88
CA ALA A 56 31.70 22.37 13.07
C ALA A 56 30.70 23.53 13.32
N GLY A 57 29.42 23.20 13.46
CA GLY A 57 28.35 24.18 13.63
C GLY A 57 27.85 24.82 12.32
N ARG A 58 28.40 24.43 11.16
CA ARG A 58 28.01 24.95 9.85
C ARG A 58 28.05 23.86 8.77
N VAL A 59 27.21 22.85 8.90
CA VAL A 59 27.04 21.79 7.90
C VAL A 59 25.74 22.06 7.12
N ASN A 60 25.87 22.48 5.86
CA ASN A 60 24.68 22.79 5.04
C ASN A 60 24.15 21.57 4.28
N PHE A 61 25.04 20.67 3.86
CA PHE A 61 24.72 19.55 2.99
C PHE A 61 25.63 18.36 3.31
N ARG A 62 25.13 17.16 3.04
CA ARG A 62 25.85 15.87 3.09
C ARG A 62 25.38 15.01 1.91
N ALA A 63 26.11 13.93 1.64
CA ALA A 63 25.64 12.90 0.71
C ALA A 63 24.28 12.35 1.14
N ALA A 64 23.41 12.06 0.18
CA ALA A 64 22.07 11.52 0.42
C ALA A 64 22.06 10.02 0.82
N THR A 65 23.24 9.42 1.01
CA THR A 65 23.45 8.02 1.38
C THR A 65 22.58 7.60 2.57
N PRO A 66 22.43 8.40 3.66
CA PRO A 66 21.54 8.06 4.77
C PRO A 66 20.06 7.89 4.38
N PHE A 67 19.57 8.63 3.38
CA PHE A 67 18.20 8.47 2.89
C PHE A 67 18.01 7.17 2.11
N VAL A 68 18.97 6.82 1.25
CA VAL A 68 18.98 5.53 0.54
C VAL A 68 19.00 4.39 1.56
N ASP A 69 19.87 4.51 2.56
CA ASP A 69 20.10 3.51 3.58
C ASP A 69 18.87 3.28 4.48
N VAL A 70 18.20 4.32 4.98
CA VAL A 70 16.97 4.15 5.78
C VAL A 70 15.85 3.50 4.97
N GLY A 71 15.74 3.84 3.67
CA GLY A 71 14.80 3.22 2.75
C GLY A 71 15.03 1.72 2.61
N VAL A 72 16.28 1.31 2.38
CA VAL A 72 16.64 -0.12 2.26
C VAL A 72 16.48 -0.85 3.60
N ARG A 73 16.96 -0.27 4.70
CA ARG A 73 16.82 -0.85 6.04
C ARG A 73 15.37 -1.10 6.43
N ALA A 74 14.41 -0.29 5.99
CA ALA A 74 13.00 -0.54 6.24
C ALA A 74 12.52 -1.87 5.66
N PHE A 75 12.85 -2.17 4.40
CA PHE A 75 12.50 -3.44 3.78
C PHE A 75 13.29 -4.61 4.37
N LEU A 76 14.54 -4.38 4.79
CA LEU A 76 15.33 -5.41 5.48
C LEU A 76 14.82 -5.69 6.90
N ALA A 77 14.37 -4.70 7.65
CA ALA A 77 13.80 -4.92 8.97
C ALA A 77 12.45 -5.64 8.86
N LYS A 78 11.63 -5.25 7.88
CA LYS A 78 10.30 -5.84 7.67
C LYS A 78 10.35 -7.23 7.05
N GLN A 79 11.38 -7.52 6.24
CA GLN A 79 11.49 -8.72 5.40
C GLN A 79 10.30 -8.92 4.44
N GLY A 80 9.59 -7.83 4.11
CA GLY A 80 8.36 -7.82 3.32
C GLY A 80 7.96 -6.38 2.91
N ARG A 81 6.67 -6.16 2.62
CA ARG A 81 6.19 -4.81 2.24
C ARG A 81 6.14 -3.88 3.46
N VAL A 82 6.71 -2.69 3.32
CA VAL A 82 6.85 -1.69 4.38
C VAL A 82 5.63 -0.79 4.46
N THR A 83 5.19 -0.47 5.69
CA THR A 83 4.12 0.50 5.98
C THR A 83 4.68 1.86 6.46
N PRO A 84 3.87 2.93 6.48
CA PRO A 84 4.25 4.19 7.14
C PRO A 84 4.67 4.01 8.60
N GLU A 85 4.01 3.10 9.32
CA GLU A 85 4.35 2.75 10.71
C GLU A 85 5.74 2.10 10.81
N ASP A 86 6.05 1.14 9.94
CA ASP A 86 7.36 0.48 9.91
C ASP A 86 8.48 1.48 9.54
N PHE A 87 8.24 2.32 8.53
CA PHE A 87 9.21 3.31 8.06
C PHE A 87 9.41 4.43 9.11
N GLY A 88 8.33 4.94 9.69
CA GLY A 88 8.38 5.96 10.74
C GLY A 88 9.11 5.48 11.99
N ALA A 89 8.94 4.21 12.38
CA ALA A 89 9.66 3.65 13.53
C ALA A 89 11.18 3.66 13.35
N LEU A 90 11.67 3.38 12.13
CA LEU A 90 13.10 3.46 11.81
C LEU A 90 13.57 4.91 11.67
N LEU A 91 12.82 5.74 10.96
CA LEU A 91 13.17 7.13 10.74
C LEU A 91 13.29 7.91 12.05
N ARG A 92 12.40 7.64 13.01
CA ARG A 92 12.34 8.32 14.32
C ARG A 92 13.70 8.40 15.01
N ASP A 93 14.44 7.30 15.01
CA ASP A 93 15.68 7.14 15.78
C ASP A 93 16.93 7.01 14.86
N ASP A 94 16.81 7.43 13.60
CA ASP A 94 17.91 7.33 12.64
C ASP A 94 19.03 8.35 12.95
N GLU A 95 20.17 7.84 13.44
CA GLU A 95 21.32 8.66 13.84
C GLU A 95 21.95 9.42 12.67
N ALA A 96 22.03 8.82 11.49
CA ALA A 96 22.66 9.47 10.34
C ALA A 96 21.82 10.65 9.83
N LEU A 97 20.51 10.50 9.81
CA LEU A 97 19.55 11.54 9.39
C LEU A 97 19.27 12.60 10.47
N SER A 98 19.72 12.39 11.71
CA SER A 98 19.71 13.39 12.79
C SER A 98 20.99 14.23 12.86
N GLY A 99 21.94 14.01 11.95
CA GLY A 99 23.16 14.82 11.88
C GLY A 99 22.84 16.30 11.61
N PRO A 100 23.69 17.26 12.02
CA PRO A 100 23.36 18.69 12.04
C PRO A 100 23.42 19.35 10.64
N VAL A 101 22.71 18.79 9.67
CA VAL A 101 22.66 19.23 8.27
C VAL A 101 21.48 20.17 8.06
N PHE A 102 21.76 21.45 7.82
CA PHE A 102 20.72 22.49 7.71
C PHE A 102 19.63 22.16 6.67
N LEU A 103 20.00 21.62 5.49
CA LEU A 103 19.02 21.27 4.46
C LEU A 103 18.18 20.03 4.79
N TRP A 104 18.42 19.37 5.92
CA TRP A 104 17.65 18.23 6.43
C TRP A 104 16.70 18.61 7.57
N ASP A 105 16.60 19.90 7.94
CA ASP A 105 15.76 20.36 9.07
C ASP A 105 14.29 19.94 8.98
N GLY A 106 13.73 19.82 7.77
CA GLY A 106 12.39 19.26 7.59
C GLY A 106 12.25 17.81 8.08
N VAL A 107 13.32 17.00 7.97
CA VAL A 107 13.39 15.63 8.49
C VAL A 107 13.67 15.63 9.99
N HIS A 108 14.49 16.56 10.49
CA HIS A 108 14.71 16.71 11.94
C HIS A 108 13.39 16.97 12.67
N SER A 109 12.56 17.90 12.17
CA SER A 109 11.21 18.13 12.73
C SER A 109 10.33 16.89 12.65
N VAL A 110 10.41 16.10 11.58
CA VAL A 110 9.68 14.83 11.47
C VAL A 110 10.14 13.84 12.54
N GLN A 111 11.45 13.71 12.79
CA GLN A 111 11.98 12.86 13.86
C GLN A 111 11.52 13.32 15.25
N GLU A 112 11.46 14.63 15.50
CA GLU A 112 10.93 15.20 16.74
C GLU A 112 9.46 14.84 16.92
N LEU A 113 8.61 15.09 15.92
CA LEU A 113 7.18 14.75 15.98
C LEU A 113 6.95 13.25 16.21
N LEU A 114 7.73 12.38 15.55
CA LEU A 114 7.68 10.93 15.78
C LEU A 114 8.07 10.57 17.22
N LYS A 115 9.08 11.23 17.80
CA LYS A 115 9.50 11.04 19.20
C LYS A 115 8.48 11.56 20.20
N GLU A 116 7.75 12.63 19.86
CA GLU A 116 6.63 13.15 20.64
C GLU A 116 5.39 12.23 20.59
N GLY A 117 5.38 11.24 19.70
CA GLY A 117 4.32 10.24 19.58
C GLY A 117 3.27 10.56 18.52
N MET A 118 3.54 11.52 17.62
CA MET A 118 2.67 11.79 16.47
C MET A 118 2.64 10.58 15.52
N SER A 119 1.46 10.25 15.00
CA SER A 119 1.31 9.14 14.06
C SER A 119 2.14 9.38 12.79
N PRO A 120 2.91 8.38 12.30
CA PRO A 120 3.68 8.51 11.06
C PRO A 120 2.86 8.93 9.84
N ARG A 121 1.56 8.66 9.84
CA ARG A 121 0.63 9.08 8.77
C ARG A 121 0.36 10.58 8.75
N LEU A 122 0.73 11.31 9.80
CA LEU A 122 0.53 12.76 9.92
C LEU A 122 1.82 13.56 9.97
N THR A 123 2.98 12.98 10.28
CA THR A 123 4.21 13.73 10.57
C THR A 123 4.74 14.54 9.38
N GLY A 124 4.42 14.15 8.15
CA GLY A 124 4.75 14.93 6.95
C GLY A 124 3.78 16.08 6.67
N LEU A 125 2.65 16.17 7.38
CA LEU A 125 1.63 17.20 7.15
C LEU A 125 2.17 18.58 7.55
N GLY A 126 2.02 19.56 6.67
CA GLY A 126 2.43 20.95 6.92
C GLY A 126 3.92 21.24 6.67
N ILE A 127 4.73 20.22 6.39
CA ILE A 127 6.12 20.40 5.95
C ILE A 127 6.15 21.05 4.56
N ALA A 128 7.10 21.95 4.30
CA ALA A 128 7.29 22.49 2.95
C ALA A 128 7.74 21.37 2.00
N PRO A 129 7.11 21.22 0.81
CA PRO A 129 7.49 20.16 -0.13
C PRO A 129 8.99 20.18 -0.45
N CYS A 130 9.64 19.03 -0.31
CA CYS A 130 11.06 18.83 -0.42
C CYS A 130 11.37 17.45 -1.02
N GLY A 131 12.29 17.41 -1.99
CA GLY A 131 12.71 16.20 -2.67
C GLY A 131 13.53 15.22 -1.82
N ASN A 132 14.08 15.60 -0.66
CA ASN A 132 15.02 14.76 0.11
C ASN A 132 14.55 13.32 0.32
N ILE A 133 13.27 13.13 0.71
CA ILE A 133 12.73 11.79 0.96
C ILE A 133 12.67 10.91 -0.30
N CYS A 134 12.70 11.51 -1.49
CA CYS A 134 12.73 10.76 -2.75
C CYS A 134 13.97 9.86 -2.83
N ALA A 135 15.08 10.23 -2.19
CA ALA A 135 16.29 9.41 -2.15
C ALA A 135 16.11 8.05 -1.43
N ALA A 136 15.04 7.88 -0.63
CA ALA A 136 14.68 6.58 -0.03
C ALA A 136 13.92 5.65 -0.99
N MET A 137 13.46 6.16 -2.14
CA MET A 137 12.58 5.43 -3.07
C MET A 137 13.23 4.30 -3.90
N PRO A 138 14.57 4.18 -4.06
CA PRO A 138 15.15 3.01 -4.72
C PRO A 138 14.69 1.68 -4.13
N ALA A 139 14.57 1.58 -2.80
CA ALA A 139 14.10 0.36 -2.15
C ALA A 139 12.64 0.03 -2.52
N VAL A 140 11.77 1.04 -2.59
CA VAL A 140 10.36 0.89 -2.98
C VAL A 140 10.24 0.44 -4.44
N GLY A 141 10.98 1.08 -5.35
CA GLY A 141 10.99 0.72 -6.76
C GLY A 141 11.56 -0.67 -7.03
N ILE A 142 12.60 -1.08 -6.28
CA ILE A 142 13.17 -2.43 -6.33
C ILE A 142 12.17 -3.46 -5.80
N PHE A 143 11.52 -3.21 -4.66
CA PHE A 143 10.55 -4.14 -4.09
C PHE A 143 9.40 -4.40 -5.06
N HIS A 144 8.90 -3.34 -5.70
CA HIS A 144 7.84 -3.38 -6.70
C HIS A 144 8.37 -3.46 -8.14
N CYS A 145 9.51 -4.13 -8.36
CA CYS A 145 10.10 -4.24 -9.71
C CYS A 145 9.07 -4.75 -10.74
N GLY A 146 8.89 -4.00 -11.83
CA GLY A 146 7.89 -4.30 -12.87
C GLY A 146 6.45 -3.92 -12.53
N ASP A 147 6.17 -3.36 -11.34
CA ASP A 147 4.84 -2.87 -10.94
C ASP A 147 4.88 -1.37 -10.54
N PRO A 148 4.94 -0.47 -11.53
CA PRO A 148 5.03 0.97 -11.26
C PRO A 148 3.77 1.56 -10.60
N GLU A 149 2.62 0.92 -10.71
CA GLU A 149 1.39 1.35 -10.03
C GLU A 149 1.51 1.14 -8.52
N TYR A 150 1.87 -0.06 -8.05
CA TYR A 150 2.09 -0.27 -6.61
C TYR A 150 3.28 0.53 -6.08
N ALA A 151 4.36 0.66 -6.87
CA ALA A 151 5.51 1.47 -6.48
C ALA A 151 5.11 2.94 -6.24
N TYR A 152 4.23 3.49 -7.08
CA TYR A 152 3.67 4.83 -6.87
C TYR A 152 2.89 4.92 -5.55
N LEU A 153 1.96 3.99 -5.31
CA LEU A 153 1.10 4.01 -4.13
C LEU A 153 1.91 3.90 -2.84
N ASP A 154 2.86 2.97 -2.76
CA ASP A 154 3.71 2.80 -1.59
C ASP A 154 4.72 3.95 -1.44
N GLY A 155 5.25 4.48 -2.54
CA GLY A 155 6.12 5.66 -2.49
C GLY A 155 5.39 6.89 -1.92
N VAL A 156 4.09 7.04 -2.21
CA VAL A 156 3.24 8.08 -1.59
C VAL A 156 3.02 7.81 -0.10
N GLU A 157 2.67 6.58 0.29
CA GLU A 157 2.45 6.23 1.70
C GLU A 157 3.72 6.48 2.53
N LEU A 158 4.86 5.94 2.11
CA LEU A 158 6.14 6.08 2.81
C LEU A 158 6.66 7.52 2.77
N GLY A 159 6.60 8.17 1.59
CA GLY A 159 7.00 9.56 1.43
C GLY A 159 6.21 10.50 2.35
N SER A 160 4.94 10.18 2.61
CA SER A 160 4.08 11.02 3.46
C SER A 160 4.43 11.03 4.95
N VAL A 161 5.31 10.13 5.40
CA VAL A 161 5.87 10.20 6.75
C VAL A 161 6.67 11.49 6.94
N ALA A 162 7.33 11.98 5.88
CA ALA A 162 8.18 13.17 5.95
C ALA A 162 7.73 14.32 5.05
N GLN A 163 6.69 14.14 4.22
CA GLN A 163 6.29 15.12 3.22
C GLN A 163 4.77 15.31 3.14
N PRO A 164 4.29 16.51 2.78
CA PRO A 164 2.88 16.72 2.47
C PRO A 164 2.54 16.04 1.14
N ARG A 165 1.26 16.08 0.75
CA ARG A 165 0.74 15.46 -0.48
C ARG A 165 1.65 15.64 -1.71
N LEU A 166 2.09 16.85 -2.01
CA LEU A 166 2.88 17.12 -3.20
C LEU A 166 4.27 16.43 -3.16
N GLY A 167 4.99 16.54 -2.03
CA GLY A 167 6.29 15.88 -1.87
C GLY A 167 6.17 14.35 -1.83
N ALA A 168 5.07 13.83 -1.27
CA ALA A 168 4.75 12.40 -1.32
C ALA A 168 4.47 11.93 -2.75
N ASP A 169 3.77 12.71 -3.59
CA ASP A 169 3.57 12.40 -5.01
C ASP A 169 4.91 12.37 -5.76
N TRP A 170 5.88 13.24 -5.43
CA TRP A 170 7.23 13.18 -6.02
C TRP A 170 7.94 11.88 -5.67
N ALA A 171 7.87 11.46 -4.40
CA ALA A 171 8.42 10.19 -3.94
C ALA A 171 7.78 9.00 -4.65
N GLY A 172 6.45 9.00 -4.76
CA GLY A 172 5.68 8.01 -5.54
C GLY A 172 6.14 7.91 -7.00
N LEU A 173 6.29 9.05 -7.70
CA LEU A 173 6.75 9.04 -9.09
C LEU A 173 8.20 8.57 -9.22
N CYS A 174 9.07 8.86 -8.25
CA CYS A 174 10.45 8.34 -8.24
C CYS A 174 10.46 6.81 -8.08
N ALA A 175 9.70 6.27 -7.13
CA ALA A 175 9.55 4.83 -6.93
C ALA A 175 8.98 4.16 -8.20
N ALA A 176 7.96 4.76 -8.81
CA ALA A 176 7.35 4.28 -10.04
C ALA A 176 8.29 4.29 -11.23
N ALA A 177 9.13 5.33 -11.38
CA ALA A 177 10.14 5.40 -12.45
C ALA A 177 11.16 4.26 -12.32
N ILE A 178 11.60 3.96 -11.10
CA ILE A 178 12.53 2.87 -10.81
C ILE A 178 11.86 1.52 -11.07
N ALA A 179 10.63 1.30 -10.59
CA ALA A 179 9.87 0.07 -10.87
C ALA A 179 9.60 -0.12 -12.37
N ALA A 180 9.27 0.95 -13.10
CA ALA A 180 9.09 0.93 -14.56
C ALA A 180 10.39 0.58 -15.29
N ALA A 181 11.53 1.04 -14.79
CA ALA A 181 12.85 0.70 -15.31
C ALA A 181 13.18 -0.79 -15.13
N PHE A 182 12.41 -1.55 -14.34
CA PHE A 182 12.48 -3.00 -14.27
C PHE A 182 11.56 -3.72 -15.25
N VAL A 183 10.60 -3.09 -15.94
CA VAL A 183 9.72 -3.78 -16.92
C VAL A 183 10.57 -4.49 -17.99
N PRO A 184 10.13 -5.65 -18.55
CA PRO A 184 10.91 -6.34 -19.58
C PRO A 184 11.04 -5.44 -20.80
N GLU A 185 12.24 -5.38 -21.40
CA GLU A 185 12.52 -4.53 -22.56
C GLU A 185 12.24 -3.03 -22.29
N ALA A 186 12.22 -2.60 -21.02
CA ALA A 186 12.06 -1.20 -20.67
C ALA A 186 13.11 -0.34 -21.36
N THR A 187 12.65 0.79 -21.89
CA THR A 187 13.48 1.83 -22.49
C THR A 187 13.30 3.10 -21.68
N ALA A 188 14.21 4.06 -21.86
CA ALA A 188 14.03 5.40 -21.28
C ALA A 188 12.66 6.00 -21.64
N GLU A 189 12.24 5.86 -22.90
CA GLU A 189 10.96 6.38 -23.39
C GLU A 189 9.76 5.69 -22.72
N SER A 190 9.82 4.37 -22.51
CA SER A 190 8.73 3.65 -21.82
C SER A 190 8.63 4.08 -20.36
N VAL A 191 9.75 4.27 -19.66
CA VAL A 191 9.79 4.80 -18.29
C VAL A 191 9.16 6.19 -18.22
N VAL A 192 9.57 7.13 -19.10
CA VAL A 192 9.00 8.48 -19.16
C VAL A 192 7.50 8.43 -19.40
N THR A 193 7.04 7.59 -20.34
CA THR A 193 5.62 7.44 -20.68
C THR A 193 4.80 6.95 -19.49
N ILE A 194 5.28 5.93 -18.77
CA ILE A 194 4.62 5.37 -17.59
C ILE A 194 4.51 6.41 -16.47
N VAL A 195 5.61 7.13 -16.17
CA VAL A 195 5.63 8.15 -15.11
C VAL A 195 4.67 9.30 -15.44
N LEU A 196 4.64 9.76 -16.69
CA LEU A 196 3.69 10.79 -17.12
C LEU A 196 2.23 10.32 -17.03
N LYS A 197 1.94 9.07 -17.37
CA LYS A 197 0.59 8.48 -17.22
C LYS A 197 0.16 8.49 -15.74
N LEU A 198 1.03 8.03 -14.84
CA LEU A 198 0.75 7.99 -13.40
C LEU A 198 0.55 9.39 -12.82
N ALA A 199 1.40 10.35 -13.21
CA ALA A 199 1.23 11.75 -12.82
C ALA A 199 -0.13 12.28 -13.30
N HIS A 200 -0.53 12.01 -14.55
CA HIS A 200 -1.80 12.50 -15.10
C HIS A 200 -3.02 11.97 -14.32
N GLN A 201 -2.97 10.69 -13.93
CA GLN A 201 -4.04 10.02 -13.21
C GLN A 201 -4.17 10.52 -11.77
N ASN A 202 -3.06 10.79 -11.09
CA ASN A 202 -3.05 11.05 -9.66
C ASN A 202 -2.91 12.54 -9.28
N ASN A 203 -2.23 13.33 -10.11
CA ASN A 203 -1.98 14.76 -9.88
C ASN A 203 -1.76 15.51 -11.21
N LYS A 204 -2.85 16.05 -11.78
CA LYS A 204 -2.82 16.71 -13.09
C LYS A 204 -1.90 17.93 -13.17
N GLU A 205 -1.79 18.70 -12.09
CA GLU A 205 -0.88 19.86 -12.04
C GLU A 205 0.57 19.42 -12.14
N LEU A 206 0.93 18.39 -11.37
CA LEU A 206 2.26 17.78 -11.42
C LEU A 206 2.55 17.19 -12.80
N PHE A 207 1.57 16.55 -13.43
CA PHE A 207 1.70 16.10 -14.81
C PHE A 207 2.03 17.23 -15.78
N TYR A 208 1.30 18.35 -15.75
CA TYR A 208 1.54 19.45 -16.68
C TYR A 208 2.92 20.07 -16.49
N GLN A 209 3.40 20.20 -15.24
CA GLN A 209 4.75 20.69 -14.94
C GLN A 209 5.82 19.76 -15.54
N ILE A 210 5.72 18.46 -15.28
CA ILE A 210 6.71 17.48 -15.74
C ILE A 210 6.65 17.31 -17.28
N ASN A 211 5.45 17.18 -17.84
CA ASN A 211 5.27 17.01 -19.28
C ASN A 211 5.74 18.24 -20.08
N HIS A 212 5.59 19.46 -19.53
CA HIS A 212 6.15 20.66 -20.13
C HIS A 212 7.67 20.54 -20.26
N ALA A 213 8.38 20.16 -19.18
CA ALA A 213 9.82 19.97 -19.20
C ALA A 213 10.26 18.93 -20.25
N VAL A 214 9.60 17.77 -20.28
CA VAL A 214 9.89 16.69 -21.24
C VAL A 214 9.71 17.17 -22.70
N ARG A 215 8.57 17.81 -23.00
CA ARG A 215 8.27 18.27 -24.37
C ARG A 215 9.18 19.40 -24.84
N HIS A 216 9.50 20.35 -23.94
CA HIS A 216 10.36 21.48 -24.29
C HIS A 216 11.79 21.02 -24.65
N CYS A 217 12.28 19.98 -23.99
CA CYS A 217 13.62 19.43 -24.22
C CYS A 217 13.70 18.40 -25.36
N GLY A 218 12.56 17.83 -25.77
CA GLY A 218 12.49 16.72 -26.73
C GLY A 218 12.55 17.09 -28.21
N HIS A 219 12.34 18.36 -28.59
CA HIS A 219 12.19 18.78 -29.99
C HIS A 219 13.25 19.79 -30.48
N VAL A 220 14.36 19.93 -29.75
CA VAL A 220 15.45 20.86 -30.04
C VAL A 220 16.73 20.11 -30.42
N SER A 221 17.63 20.74 -31.18
CA SER A 221 18.95 20.14 -31.48
C SER A 221 19.79 19.94 -30.21
N GLU A 222 20.85 19.13 -30.28
CA GLU A 222 21.77 18.92 -29.16
C GLU A 222 22.33 20.23 -28.60
N ASP A 223 22.85 21.09 -29.46
CA ASP A 223 23.43 22.39 -29.07
C ASP A 223 22.38 23.33 -28.47
N GLN A 224 21.19 23.38 -29.08
CA GLN A 224 20.08 24.19 -28.55
C GLN A 224 19.64 23.70 -27.18
N PHE A 225 19.57 22.38 -27.00
CA PHE A 225 19.23 21.77 -25.72
C PHE A 225 20.28 22.11 -24.65
N LEU A 226 21.56 21.81 -24.91
CA LEU A 226 22.65 22.05 -23.98
C LEU A 226 22.76 23.52 -23.60
N HIS A 227 22.65 24.42 -24.58
CA HIS A 227 22.63 25.86 -24.35
C HIS A 227 21.44 26.28 -23.49
N ALA A 228 20.22 25.84 -23.84
CA ALA A 228 19.04 26.15 -23.06
C ALA A 228 19.14 25.59 -21.63
N TRP A 229 19.57 24.35 -21.47
CA TRP A 229 19.71 23.68 -20.17
C TRP A 229 20.67 24.41 -19.25
N LEU A 230 21.83 24.84 -19.76
CA LEU A 230 22.80 25.61 -18.99
C LEU A 230 22.30 27.01 -18.64
N VAL A 231 21.82 27.78 -19.62
CA VAL A 231 21.36 29.16 -19.41
C VAL A 231 20.19 29.21 -18.43
N ASN A 232 19.31 28.22 -18.50
CA ASN A 232 18.09 28.18 -17.70
C ASN A 232 18.25 27.51 -16.33
N GLY A 233 19.40 26.91 -16.06
CA GLY A 233 19.61 26.10 -14.87
C GLY A 233 18.77 24.82 -14.84
N GLY A 234 18.48 24.23 -16.01
CA GLY A 234 17.57 23.10 -16.20
C GLY A 234 16.27 23.48 -16.94
N PRO A 235 15.17 22.73 -16.76
CA PRO A 235 13.95 22.84 -17.59
C PRO A 235 13.11 24.12 -17.37
N GLY A 236 13.50 24.99 -16.44
CA GLY A 236 12.64 26.05 -15.88
C GLY A 236 12.87 27.47 -16.38
N GLY A 237 13.83 27.77 -17.25
CA GLY A 237 14.07 29.15 -17.70
C GLY A 237 14.41 30.15 -16.59
N GLY A 238 14.97 29.70 -15.46
CA GLY A 238 15.11 30.50 -14.25
C GLY A 238 13.81 30.75 -13.48
N ARG A 239 12.65 30.22 -13.91
CA ARG A 239 11.49 30.01 -13.02
C ARG A 239 11.87 28.90 -12.05
N GLN A 240 12.51 29.28 -10.96
CA GLN A 240 12.59 28.44 -9.77
C GLN A 240 11.15 28.17 -9.34
N ASP A 241 10.61 27.00 -9.65
CA ASP A 241 9.50 26.50 -8.86
C ASP A 241 10.08 26.30 -7.43
N LEU A 242 9.63 27.20 -6.55
CA LEU A 242 10.22 27.73 -5.32
C LEU A 242 10.43 26.71 -4.17
N TYR A 243 11.18 25.63 -4.37
CA TYR A 243 11.55 24.72 -3.27
C TYR A 243 13.03 24.87 -2.93
N TRP A 244 13.28 25.68 -1.90
CA TRP A 244 14.62 26.12 -1.49
C TRP A 244 15.56 24.97 -1.10
N THR A 245 15.03 23.84 -0.61
CA THR A 245 15.83 22.74 -0.07
C THR A 245 16.11 21.64 -1.08
N ALA A 246 15.09 21.04 -1.68
CA ALA A 246 15.23 20.10 -2.80
C ALA A 246 13.98 20.10 -3.68
N SER A 247 14.18 20.23 -4.99
CA SER A 247 13.12 20.23 -6.00
C SER A 247 12.60 18.83 -6.32
N ASN A 248 11.48 18.75 -7.05
CA ASN A 248 11.00 17.51 -7.66
C ASN A 248 12.06 16.89 -8.61
N PRO A 249 12.58 15.68 -8.33
CA PRO A 249 13.60 15.05 -9.18
C PRO A 249 13.13 14.77 -10.61
N MET A 250 11.85 14.44 -10.81
CA MET A 250 11.31 14.06 -12.12
C MET A 250 11.35 15.20 -13.14
N LEU A 251 11.36 16.46 -12.69
CA LEU A 251 11.52 17.62 -13.59
C LEU A 251 12.87 17.57 -14.32
N PHE A 252 13.92 17.13 -13.65
CA PHE A 252 15.28 17.13 -14.18
C PHE A 252 15.63 15.80 -14.86
N ILE A 253 15.09 14.69 -14.36
CA ILE A 253 15.48 13.35 -14.79
C ILE A 253 14.80 12.98 -16.11
N LEU A 254 13.46 13.11 -16.20
CA LEU A 254 12.72 12.62 -17.36
C LEU A 254 13.15 13.25 -18.70
N PRO A 255 13.43 14.57 -18.78
CA PRO A 255 13.93 15.18 -20.02
C PRO A 255 15.30 14.64 -20.47
N LEU A 256 16.14 14.20 -19.52
CA LEU A 256 17.48 13.69 -19.80
C LEU A 256 17.49 12.21 -20.14
N LEU A 257 16.58 11.41 -19.57
CA LEU A 257 16.50 9.96 -19.84
C LEU A 257 16.41 9.68 -21.34
N ASN A 258 15.49 10.34 -22.04
CA ASN A 258 15.31 10.13 -23.49
C ASN A 258 16.52 10.49 -24.35
N ARG A 259 17.46 11.28 -23.80
CA ARG A 259 18.64 11.75 -24.53
C ARG A 259 19.90 10.95 -24.19
N TYR A 260 20.05 10.56 -22.93
CA TYR A 260 21.34 10.12 -22.40
C TYR A 260 21.26 8.86 -21.52
N ALA A 261 20.14 8.12 -21.50
CA ALA A 261 20.04 6.93 -20.65
C ALA A 261 21.13 5.88 -20.94
N ASP A 262 21.57 5.76 -22.19
CA ASP A 262 22.63 4.84 -22.61
C ASP A 262 24.06 5.35 -22.33
N ASP A 263 24.21 6.58 -21.83
CA ASP A 263 25.50 7.22 -21.51
C ASP A 263 25.43 7.89 -20.13
N ALA A 264 25.74 7.10 -19.09
CA ALA A 264 25.70 7.57 -17.72
C ALA A 264 26.62 8.78 -17.49
N VAL A 265 27.82 8.81 -18.11
CA VAL A 265 28.76 9.94 -17.94
C VAL A 265 28.13 11.22 -18.46
N LYS A 266 27.57 11.19 -19.67
CA LYS A 266 26.92 12.36 -20.25
C LYS A 266 25.66 12.76 -19.48
N LEU A 267 24.86 11.79 -19.04
CA LEU A 267 23.66 12.05 -18.23
C LEU A 267 24.02 12.77 -16.93
N PHE A 268 24.97 12.24 -16.14
CA PHE A 268 25.38 12.85 -14.88
C PHE A 268 26.04 14.20 -15.08
N SER A 269 26.83 14.37 -16.15
CA SER A 269 27.48 15.65 -16.47
C SER A 269 26.44 16.75 -16.71
N VAL A 270 25.43 16.46 -17.54
CA VAL A 270 24.36 17.42 -17.86
C VAL A 270 23.41 17.63 -16.69
N LEU A 271 23.12 16.58 -15.91
CA LEU A 271 22.24 16.67 -14.74
C LEU A 271 22.85 17.54 -13.63
N LEU A 272 24.15 17.40 -13.39
CA LEU A 272 24.85 18.05 -12.29
C LEU A 272 25.42 19.43 -12.63
N ALA A 273 25.63 19.76 -13.90
CA ALA A 273 26.21 21.06 -14.26
C ALA A 273 25.34 22.27 -13.81
N PRO A 274 24.01 22.30 -14.02
CA PRO A 274 23.17 23.38 -13.50
C PRO A 274 23.27 23.54 -11.99
N ASN A 275 23.28 24.78 -11.50
CA ASN A 275 23.20 25.03 -10.06
C ASN A 275 21.77 24.78 -9.58
N SER A 276 21.52 23.65 -8.92
CA SER A 276 20.23 23.30 -8.33
C SER A 276 20.40 22.78 -6.90
N ASN A 277 19.60 23.28 -5.96
CA ASN A 277 19.70 22.92 -4.53
C ASN A 277 19.39 21.43 -4.26
N GLY A 278 18.81 20.70 -5.23
CA GLY A 278 18.46 19.27 -5.13
C GLY A 278 19.39 18.31 -5.87
N ALA A 279 20.59 18.75 -6.30
CA ALA A 279 21.49 17.97 -7.16
C ALA A 279 21.77 16.53 -6.66
N SER A 280 21.91 16.33 -5.34
CA SER A 280 22.14 15.01 -4.74
C SER A 280 20.98 14.04 -4.94
N VAL A 281 19.75 14.46 -4.66
CA VAL A 281 18.57 13.59 -4.80
C VAL A 281 18.31 13.25 -6.26
N ASN A 282 18.42 14.25 -7.16
CA ASN A 282 18.23 14.04 -8.58
C ASN A 282 19.20 12.98 -9.12
N ALA A 283 20.47 13.08 -8.71
CA ALA A 283 21.51 12.14 -9.09
C ALA A 283 21.26 10.73 -8.55
N VAL A 284 20.82 10.58 -7.29
CA VAL A 284 20.44 9.27 -6.70
C VAL A 284 19.37 8.58 -7.55
N ILE A 285 18.29 9.29 -7.87
CA ILE A 285 17.17 8.68 -8.60
C ILE A 285 17.52 8.42 -10.06
N ALA A 286 18.27 9.30 -10.72
CA ALA A 286 18.77 9.06 -12.06
C ALA A 286 19.67 7.82 -12.10
N GLY A 287 20.63 7.72 -11.19
CA GLY A 287 21.51 6.57 -11.08
C GLY A 287 20.75 5.27 -10.82
N ALA A 288 19.75 5.30 -9.93
CA ALA A 288 18.89 4.14 -9.67
C ALA A 288 18.15 3.67 -10.94
N ILE A 289 17.58 4.59 -11.73
CA ILE A 289 16.88 4.27 -12.98
C ILE A 289 17.84 3.67 -14.02
N ILE A 290 18.99 4.32 -14.27
CA ILE A 290 19.97 3.84 -15.25
C ILE A 290 20.55 2.48 -14.84
N GLY A 291 20.84 2.32 -13.55
CA GLY A 291 21.30 1.05 -12.99
C GLY A 291 20.26 -0.06 -13.10
N ALA A 292 18.98 0.24 -12.93
CA ALA A 292 17.89 -0.70 -13.16
C ALA A 292 17.75 -1.07 -14.65
N LEU A 293 17.90 -0.12 -15.57
CA LEU A 293 17.82 -0.37 -17.02
C LEU A 293 18.99 -1.23 -17.53
N HIS A 294 20.22 -0.91 -17.10
CA HIS A 294 21.45 -1.37 -17.77
C HIS A 294 22.40 -2.17 -16.87
N GLY A 295 22.05 -2.39 -15.61
CA GLY A 295 22.90 -3.09 -14.64
C GLY A 295 24.15 -2.30 -14.22
N PRO A 296 25.09 -2.92 -13.48
CA PRO A 296 26.27 -2.22 -12.97
C PRO A 296 27.19 -1.71 -14.09
N SER A 297 27.24 -2.42 -15.23
CA SER A 297 28.07 -2.04 -16.39
C SER A 297 27.70 -0.70 -17.03
N ALA A 298 26.55 -0.13 -16.67
CA ALA A 298 26.16 1.23 -17.06
C ALA A 298 27.13 2.30 -16.55
N PHE A 299 27.84 2.00 -15.45
CA PHE A 299 28.72 2.94 -14.78
C PHE A 299 30.20 2.61 -15.06
N PRO A 300 31.05 3.63 -15.27
CA PRO A 300 32.50 3.46 -15.35
C PRO A 300 33.07 2.66 -14.17
N GLN A 301 34.11 1.85 -14.41
CA GLN A 301 34.74 1.06 -13.35
C GLN A 301 35.20 1.94 -12.17
N GLU A 302 35.78 3.11 -12.48
CA GLU A 302 36.21 4.10 -11.48
C GLU A 302 35.08 4.60 -10.57
N TRP A 303 33.83 4.58 -11.02
CA TRP A 303 32.67 4.92 -10.19
C TRP A 303 32.24 3.75 -9.35
N ARG A 304 32.28 2.55 -9.94
CA ARG A 304 31.92 1.31 -9.24
C ARG A 304 32.85 1.00 -8.09
N ASP A 305 34.13 1.32 -8.19
CA ASP A 305 35.13 1.04 -7.15
C ASP A 305 34.74 1.58 -5.76
N TRP A 306 34.08 2.74 -5.69
CA TRP A 306 33.59 3.30 -4.44
C TRP A 306 32.09 3.07 -4.23
N ALA A 307 31.28 3.06 -5.29
CA ALA A 307 29.83 2.89 -5.17
C ALA A 307 29.43 1.45 -4.76
N GLU A 308 30.18 0.44 -5.19
CA GLU A 308 29.97 -0.96 -4.77
C GLU A 308 30.22 -1.14 -3.27
N LEU A 309 31.20 -0.42 -2.70
CA LEU A 309 31.46 -0.42 -1.26
C LEU A 309 30.31 0.23 -0.49
N ALA A 310 29.81 1.37 -0.97
CA ALA A 310 28.67 2.06 -0.36
C ALA A 310 27.38 1.23 -0.45
N ALA A 311 27.16 0.55 -1.57
CA ALA A 311 25.95 -0.25 -1.80
C ALA A 311 25.99 -1.66 -1.18
N ALA A 312 27.16 -2.14 -0.73
CA ALA A 312 27.31 -3.49 -0.19
C ALA A 312 26.29 -3.87 0.90
N PRO A 313 25.97 -3.00 1.89
CA PRO A 313 24.94 -3.31 2.90
C PRO A 313 23.54 -3.50 2.31
N TRP A 314 23.26 -2.87 1.17
CA TRP A 314 21.94 -2.82 0.56
C TRP A 314 21.63 -4.03 -0.31
N LEU A 315 22.65 -4.77 -0.78
CA LEU A 315 22.50 -5.86 -1.74
C LEU A 315 21.61 -7.01 -1.23
N SER A 316 21.48 -7.16 0.09
CA SER A 316 20.60 -8.15 0.72
C SER A 316 19.11 -7.92 0.42
N LEU A 317 18.72 -6.72 -0.05
CA LEU A 317 17.36 -6.42 -0.49
C LEU A 317 16.88 -7.36 -1.61
N ALA A 318 17.79 -7.82 -2.47
CA ALA A 318 17.47 -8.78 -3.53
C ALA A 318 16.84 -10.07 -2.97
N ALA A 319 17.25 -10.53 -1.79
CA ALA A 319 16.66 -11.72 -1.16
C ALA A 319 15.20 -11.49 -0.72
N VAL A 320 14.88 -10.29 -0.23
CA VAL A 320 13.51 -9.89 0.12
C VAL A 320 12.63 -9.92 -1.13
N VAL A 321 13.11 -9.34 -2.24
CA VAL A 321 12.40 -9.36 -3.53
C VAL A 321 12.17 -10.78 -4.02
N ARG A 322 13.19 -11.64 -4.04
CA ARG A 322 13.03 -13.04 -4.50
C ARG A 322 11.98 -13.81 -3.71
N ARG A 323 11.94 -13.66 -2.38
CA ARG A 323 10.90 -14.31 -1.56
C ARG A 323 9.51 -13.80 -1.91
N ARG A 324 9.37 -12.49 -2.14
CA ARG A 324 8.11 -11.89 -2.59
C ARG A 324 7.66 -12.46 -3.94
N LEU A 325 8.56 -12.50 -4.93
CA LEU A 325 8.25 -13.05 -6.26
C LEU A 325 7.86 -14.53 -6.19
N LYS A 326 8.53 -15.33 -5.34
CA LYS A 326 8.15 -16.73 -5.09
C LYS A 326 6.73 -16.85 -4.51
N LYS A 327 6.36 -15.98 -3.56
CA LYS A 327 4.99 -15.92 -3.03
C LYS A 327 3.97 -15.56 -4.12
N GLU A 328 4.29 -14.60 -4.98
CA GLU A 328 3.46 -14.21 -6.12
C GLU A 328 3.24 -15.36 -7.12
N GLN A 329 4.25 -16.20 -7.37
CA GLN A 329 4.09 -17.42 -8.17
C GLN A 329 3.06 -18.39 -7.56
N SER A 330 3.13 -18.62 -6.25
CA SER A 330 2.15 -19.46 -5.55
C SER A 330 0.73 -18.86 -5.63
N ILE A 331 0.60 -17.53 -5.53
CA ILE A 331 -0.67 -16.82 -5.69
C ILE A 331 -1.22 -17.01 -7.12
N VAL A 332 -0.37 -16.87 -8.14
CA VAL A 332 -0.77 -17.07 -9.54
C VAL A 332 -1.33 -18.48 -9.73
N ALA A 333 -0.60 -19.50 -9.28
CA ALA A 333 -1.04 -20.90 -9.37
C ALA A 333 -2.37 -21.15 -8.63
N ALA A 334 -2.55 -20.54 -7.45
CA ALA A 334 -3.79 -20.65 -6.68
C ALA A 334 -4.98 -19.98 -7.40
N VAL A 335 -4.80 -18.78 -7.95
CA VAL A 335 -5.84 -18.08 -8.71
C VAL A 335 -6.22 -18.88 -9.96
N GLU A 336 -5.23 -19.39 -10.71
CA GLU A 336 -5.47 -20.20 -11.91
C GLU A 336 -6.29 -21.45 -11.58
N ARG A 337 -5.91 -22.20 -10.53
CA ARG A 337 -6.67 -23.36 -10.04
C ARG A 337 -8.12 -23.00 -9.67
N LEU A 338 -8.35 -21.85 -9.06
CA LEU A 338 -9.70 -21.42 -8.67
C LEU A 338 -10.53 -20.93 -9.86
N ALA A 339 -9.88 -20.33 -10.86
CA ALA A 339 -10.53 -19.74 -12.03
C ALA A 339 -10.92 -20.79 -13.10
N GLU A 340 -10.41 -22.02 -13.01
CA GLU A 340 -10.82 -23.13 -13.86
C GLU A 340 -12.35 -23.31 -13.86
N GLN A 341 -12.92 -23.38 -15.06
CA GLN A 341 -14.36 -23.62 -15.24
C GLN A 341 -14.71 -25.03 -14.80
N ARG A 342 -15.82 -25.16 -14.06
CA ARG A 342 -16.31 -26.46 -13.62
C ARG A 342 -17.29 -27.01 -14.65
N GLU A 343 -17.33 -28.33 -14.79
CA GLU A 343 -18.29 -29.00 -15.69
C GLU A 343 -19.75 -28.73 -15.28
N ASP A 344 -19.99 -28.45 -14.00
CA ASP A 344 -21.31 -28.24 -13.40
C ASP A 344 -21.63 -26.76 -13.09
N GLY A 345 -20.91 -25.80 -13.68
CA GLY A 345 -21.26 -24.38 -13.61
C GLY A 345 -20.07 -23.44 -13.37
N ASP A 346 -20.30 -22.38 -12.60
CA ASP A 346 -19.31 -21.32 -12.40
C ASP A 346 -18.00 -21.81 -11.72
N SER A 347 -16.89 -21.15 -12.03
CA SER A 347 -15.57 -21.41 -11.41
C SER A 347 -15.61 -21.33 -9.87
N GLN A 348 -14.68 -22.02 -9.19
CA GLN A 348 -14.58 -21.92 -7.73
C GLN A 348 -14.29 -20.49 -7.27
N LEU A 349 -13.50 -19.74 -8.05
CA LEU A 349 -13.21 -18.33 -7.79
C LEU A 349 -14.49 -17.51 -7.75
N PHE A 350 -15.34 -17.66 -8.77
CA PHE A 350 -16.63 -16.95 -8.81
C PHE A 350 -17.53 -17.37 -7.65
N GLU A 351 -17.67 -18.67 -7.39
CA GLU A 351 -18.49 -19.18 -6.28
C GLU A 351 -18.07 -18.58 -4.94
N LYS A 352 -16.76 -18.52 -4.65
CA LYS A 352 -16.25 -17.93 -3.40
C LYS A 352 -16.44 -16.42 -3.34
N VAL A 353 -16.14 -15.69 -4.43
CA VAL A 353 -16.31 -14.22 -4.49
C VAL A 353 -17.79 -13.84 -4.38
N HIS A 354 -18.67 -14.55 -5.10
CA HIS A 354 -20.10 -14.33 -5.01
C HIS A 354 -20.63 -14.72 -3.63
N GLY A 355 -20.14 -15.82 -3.04
CA GLY A 355 -20.49 -16.25 -1.68
C GLY A 355 -20.10 -15.22 -0.62
N CYS A 356 -18.92 -14.60 -0.76
CA CYS A 356 -18.47 -13.50 0.09
C CYS A 356 -19.49 -12.34 0.12
N LEU A 357 -19.83 -11.81 -1.06
CA LEU A 357 -20.71 -10.64 -1.17
C LEU A 357 -22.16 -10.98 -0.85
N LEU A 358 -22.66 -12.12 -1.33
CA LEU A 358 -24.07 -12.51 -1.17
C LEU A 358 -24.37 -12.92 0.27
N ALA A 359 -23.53 -13.78 0.88
CA ALA A 359 -23.76 -14.21 2.25
C ALA A 359 -23.59 -13.05 3.24
N GLY A 360 -22.65 -12.13 2.96
CA GLY A 360 -22.50 -10.89 3.72
C GLY A 360 -23.77 -10.04 3.70
N ALA A 361 -24.27 -9.70 2.51
CA ALA A 361 -25.48 -8.88 2.35
C ALA A 361 -26.72 -9.51 2.98
N ILE A 362 -26.88 -10.84 2.87
CA ILE A 362 -27.96 -11.59 3.54
C ILE A 362 -27.82 -11.54 5.06
N GLY A 363 -26.60 -11.75 5.58
CA GLY A 363 -26.32 -11.67 7.01
C GLY A 363 -26.61 -10.29 7.58
N ASN A 364 -26.17 -9.22 6.89
CA ASN A 364 -26.46 -7.84 7.29
C ASN A 364 -27.98 -7.60 7.38
N ALA A 365 -28.74 -7.95 6.34
CA ALA A 365 -30.19 -7.79 6.33
C ALA A 365 -30.91 -8.63 7.41
N MET A 366 -30.37 -9.80 7.77
CA MET A 366 -30.92 -10.65 8.82
C MET A 366 -30.70 -10.08 10.23
N GLY A 367 -29.53 -9.48 10.46
CA GLY A 367 -29.13 -8.95 11.77
C GLY A 367 -29.74 -7.59 12.10
N SER A 368 -30.07 -6.77 11.11
CA SER A 368 -30.52 -5.38 11.31
C SER A 368 -31.78 -5.20 12.17
N PRO A 369 -32.84 -6.02 12.06
CA PRO A 369 -34.06 -5.84 12.86
C PRO A 369 -33.85 -5.89 14.39
N VAL A 370 -32.71 -6.44 14.84
CA VAL A 370 -32.36 -6.60 16.25
C VAL A 370 -31.08 -5.86 16.65
N GLU A 371 -30.57 -4.98 15.79
CA GLU A 371 -29.41 -4.15 16.08
C GLU A 371 -29.64 -3.33 17.37
N GLY A 372 -28.63 -3.28 18.21
CA GLY A 372 -28.62 -2.60 19.50
C GLY A 372 -29.28 -3.36 20.66
N ARG A 373 -29.85 -4.55 20.41
CA ARG A 373 -30.51 -5.36 21.45
C ARG A 373 -29.55 -6.32 22.13
N PHE A 374 -29.85 -6.73 23.35
CA PHE A 374 -29.17 -7.86 23.98
C PHE A 374 -29.76 -9.19 23.52
N TYR A 375 -28.97 -10.27 23.57
CA TYR A 375 -29.41 -11.59 23.11
C TYR A 375 -30.69 -12.08 23.82
N TRP A 376 -30.87 -11.77 25.11
CA TRP A 376 -32.08 -12.15 25.85
C TRP A 376 -33.31 -11.33 25.45
N GLU A 377 -33.15 -10.10 24.98
CA GLU A 377 -34.25 -9.28 24.45
C GLU A 377 -34.68 -9.81 23.07
N VAL A 378 -33.72 -10.32 22.29
CA VAL A 378 -34.00 -11.03 21.03
C VAL A 378 -34.79 -12.30 21.31
N ASP A 379 -34.33 -13.15 22.25
CA ASP A 379 -35.02 -14.39 22.62
C ASP A 379 -36.42 -14.14 23.24
N GLU A 380 -36.59 -13.09 24.05
CA GLU A 380 -37.91 -12.74 24.61
C GLU A 380 -38.92 -12.37 23.50
N GLN A 381 -38.48 -11.63 22.48
CA GLN A 381 -39.34 -11.20 21.37
C GLN A 381 -39.50 -12.27 20.29
N HIS A 382 -38.51 -13.13 20.13
CA HIS A 382 -38.46 -14.22 19.16
C HIS A 382 -38.02 -15.51 19.86
N PRO A 383 -38.91 -16.20 20.59
CA PRO A 383 -38.55 -17.42 21.30
C PRO A 383 -37.94 -18.48 20.38
N GLY A 384 -36.73 -18.94 20.70
CA GLY A 384 -35.97 -19.86 19.85
C GLY A 384 -35.12 -19.18 18.77
N GLY A 385 -35.05 -17.85 18.81
CA GLY A 385 -34.23 -17.03 17.94
C GLY A 385 -34.83 -16.76 16.55
N ILE A 386 -34.29 -15.73 15.90
CA ILE A 386 -34.55 -15.40 14.51
C ILE A 386 -33.81 -16.40 13.62
N THR A 387 -34.55 -17.14 12.80
CA THR A 387 -34.02 -18.20 11.91
C THR A 387 -34.21 -17.92 10.42
N THR A 388 -34.72 -16.73 10.08
CA THR A 388 -34.98 -16.27 8.71
C THR A 388 -34.87 -14.74 8.59
N LEU A 389 -34.88 -14.22 7.36
CA LEU A 389 -34.93 -12.79 7.06
C LEU A 389 -36.29 -12.19 7.46
N LEU A 390 -36.29 -11.29 8.45
CA LEU A 390 -37.52 -10.58 8.87
C LEU A 390 -37.82 -9.36 7.98
N ASP A 391 -36.79 -8.70 7.45
CA ASP A 391 -36.92 -7.57 6.52
C ASP A 391 -36.00 -7.73 5.29
N PRO A 392 -36.42 -8.48 4.26
CA PRO A 392 -35.63 -8.68 3.05
C PRO A 392 -35.34 -7.38 2.26
N SER A 393 -36.09 -6.30 2.51
CA SER A 393 -35.89 -5.02 1.80
C SER A 393 -34.58 -4.34 2.19
N ARG A 394 -34.04 -4.70 3.36
CA ARG A 394 -32.80 -4.17 3.89
C ARG A 394 -31.55 -4.61 3.13
N LEU A 395 -31.60 -5.65 2.30
CA LEU A 395 -30.40 -6.16 1.61
C LEU A 395 -29.61 -5.08 0.85
N GLU A 396 -30.28 -4.15 0.16
CA GLU A 396 -29.60 -3.01 -0.49
C GLU A 396 -29.48 -1.78 0.41
N GLY A 397 -30.31 -1.71 1.46
CA GLY A 397 -30.46 -0.57 2.35
C GLY A 397 -29.51 -0.56 3.54
N GLU A 398 -28.87 -1.69 3.87
CA GLU A 398 -27.83 -1.72 4.92
C GLU A 398 -26.61 -0.89 4.54
N ASP A 399 -26.10 -0.12 5.48
CA ASP A 399 -24.90 0.70 5.31
C ASP A 399 -23.64 -0.15 5.14
N ASP A 400 -23.53 -1.30 5.82
CA ASP A 400 -22.51 -2.33 5.58
C ASP A 400 -22.39 -2.70 4.10
N ASN A 401 -23.50 -3.15 3.52
CA ASN A 401 -23.50 -3.64 2.15
C ASN A 401 -23.30 -2.48 1.16
N GLN A 402 -23.88 -1.30 1.42
CA GLN A 402 -23.63 -0.12 0.59
C GLN A 402 -22.15 0.25 0.56
N MET A 403 -21.48 0.25 1.71
CA MET A 403 -20.07 0.60 1.80
C MET A 403 -19.17 -0.45 1.14
N ALA A 404 -19.44 -1.75 1.37
CA ALA A 404 -18.75 -2.83 0.69
C ALA A 404 -18.91 -2.73 -0.83
N MET A 405 -20.12 -2.46 -1.33
CA MET A 405 -20.38 -2.27 -2.75
C MET A 405 -19.67 -1.05 -3.34
N HIS A 406 -19.56 0.07 -2.61
CA HIS A 406 -18.76 1.20 -3.06
C HIS A 406 -17.28 0.84 -3.21
N LEU A 407 -16.73 0.02 -2.31
CA LEU A 407 -15.34 -0.41 -2.42
C LEU A 407 -15.16 -1.40 -3.59
N VAL A 408 -16.10 -2.34 -3.79
CA VAL A 408 -16.12 -3.22 -4.98
C VAL A 408 -16.16 -2.41 -6.27
N GLU A 409 -17.03 -1.40 -6.35
CA GLU A 409 -17.14 -0.51 -7.50
C GLU A 409 -15.86 0.29 -7.73
N THR A 410 -15.16 0.69 -6.67
CA THR A 410 -13.85 1.35 -6.75
C THR A 410 -12.79 0.44 -7.38
N TYR A 411 -12.72 -0.83 -6.97
CA TYR A 411 -11.83 -1.80 -7.61
C TYR A 411 -12.20 -2.01 -9.08
N ILE A 412 -13.48 -2.18 -9.38
CA ILE A 412 -13.98 -2.34 -10.75
C ILE A 412 -13.59 -1.15 -11.65
N GLU A 413 -13.68 0.09 -11.15
CA GLU A 413 -13.26 1.29 -11.90
C GLU A 413 -11.76 1.39 -12.11
N ARG A 414 -10.98 0.75 -11.23
CA ARG A 414 -9.53 0.67 -11.33
C ARG A 414 -9.07 -0.47 -12.26
N ASP A 415 -9.99 -1.29 -12.78
CA ASP A 415 -9.74 -2.27 -13.85
C ASP A 415 -8.50 -3.16 -13.61
N GLY A 416 -8.43 -3.77 -12.42
CA GLY A 416 -7.34 -4.67 -12.04
C GLY A 416 -6.16 -3.98 -11.35
N LEU A 417 -6.14 -2.65 -11.33
CA LEU A 417 -5.16 -1.86 -10.59
C LEU A 417 -5.49 -1.80 -9.09
N PRO A 418 -4.47 -1.62 -8.23
CA PRO A 418 -4.69 -1.49 -6.81
C PRO A 418 -5.45 -0.21 -6.43
N VAL A 419 -6.12 -0.27 -5.28
CA VAL A 419 -6.90 0.82 -4.68
C VAL A 419 -6.14 1.39 -3.48
N MET A 420 -6.28 2.69 -3.25
CA MET A 420 -5.81 3.36 -2.03
C MET A 420 -6.89 4.31 -1.54
N ALA A 421 -6.71 4.90 -0.36
CA ALA A 421 -7.65 5.86 0.24
C ALA A 421 -8.11 6.96 -0.74
N ARG A 422 -7.22 7.52 -1.58
CA ARG A 422 -7.61 8.56 -2.55
C ARG A 422 -8.60 8.08 -3.60
N HIS A 423 -8.48 6.85 -4.06
CA HIS A 423 -9.41 6.26 -5.02
C HIS A 423 -10.78 6.04 -4.37
N PHE A 424 -10.81 5.49 -3.16
CA PHE A 424 -12.06 5.26 -2.45
C PHE A 424 -12.75 6.56 -2.02
N GLY A 425 -11.96 7.55 -1.59
CA GLY A 425 -12.46 8.89 -1.29
C GLY A 425 -13.07 9.60 -2.50
N GLU A 426 -12.54 9.36 -3.70
CA GLU A 426 -13.15 9.86 -4.94
C GLU A 426 -14.49 9.17 -5.24
N THR A 427 -14.60 7.87 -4.96
CA THR A 427 -15.89 7.16 -5.02
C THR A 427 -16.87 7.76 -4.03
N TRP A 428 -16.44 8.00 -2.79
CA TRP A 428 -17.29 8.62 -1.77
C TRP A 428 -17.79 9.98 -2.21
N ARG A 429 -16.89 10.86 -2.65
CA ARG A 429 -17.21 12.21 -3.14
C ARG A 429 -18.26 12.21 -4.26
N LYS A 430 -18.28 11.18 -5.10
CA LYS A 430 -19.23 11.08 -6.23
C LYS A 430 -20.56 10.44 -5.86
N ARG A 431 -20.58 9.51 -4.90
CA ARG A 431 -21.68 8.54 -4.77
C ARG A 431 -22.21 8.32 -3.36
N LEU A 432 -21.40 8.61 -2.32
CA LEU A 432 -21.80 8.31 -0.96
C LEU A 432 -23.00 9.19 -0.57
N ASN A 433 -24.06 8.57 -0.08
CA ASN A 433 -25.13 9.31 0.58
C ASN A 433 -24.71 9.65 2.01
N ARG A 434 -24.12 10.83 2.20
CA ARG A 434 -23.61 11.32 3.50
C ARG A 434 -24.59 11.12 4.66
N ASP A 435 -25.89 11.34 4.44
CA ASP A 435 -26.90 11.32 5.50
C ASP A 435 -27.33 9.91 5.92
N HIS A 436 -26.86 8.87 5.21
CA HIS A 436 -27.09 7.48 5.57
C HIS A 436 -26.05 6.94 6.57
N PHE A 437 -24.97 7.66 6.81
CA PHE A 437 -23.86 7.18 7.64
C PHE A 437 -23.66 8.02 8.91
N PHE A 438 -23.13 7.38 9.95
CA PHE A 438 -22.95 8.02 11.25
C PHE A 438 -22.07 9.28 11.16
N PRO A 439 -22.53 10.44 11.68
CA PRO A 439 -21.88 11.73 11.46
C PRO A 439 -20.49 11.86 12.10
N HIS A 440 -20.17 11.09 13.15
CA HIS A 440 -18.88 11.19 13.85
C HIS A 440 -17.79 10.24 13.32
N CYS A 441 -18.09 9.46 12.27
CA CYS A 441 -17.08 8.67 11.56
C CYS A 441 -17.13 8.95 10.05
N MET A 442 -17.85 8.13 9.28
CA MET A 442 -17.93 8.19 7.82
C MET A 442 -18.52 9.52 7.33
N GLY A 443 -19.53 10.07 8.02
CA GLY A 443 -20.10 11.38 7.69
C GLY A 443 -19.07 12.51 7.81
N ASN A 444 -18.30 12.55 8.90
CA ASN A 444 -17.22 13.53 9.10
C ASN A 444 -16.09 13.35 8.08
N ALA A 445 -15.65 12.11 7.81
CA ALA A 445 -14.63 11.83 6.81
C ALA A 445 -15.08 12.28 5.41
N TYR A 446 -16.34 12.02 5.03
CA TYR A 446 -16.92 12.51 3.79
C TYR A 446 -16.89 14.05 3.70
N ASP A 447 -17.29 14.75 4.77
CA ASP A 447 -17.30 16.21 4.82
C ASP A 447 -15.87 16.78 4.65
N LEU A 448 -14.85 16.16 5.27
CA LEU A 448 -13.44 16.53 5.08
C LEU A 448 -12.92 16.26 3.66
N ILE A 449 -13.25 15.10 3.07
CA ILE A 449 -12.90 14.76 1.69
C ILE A 449 -13.50 15.79 0.73
N CYS A 450 -14.76 16.16 0.92
CA CYS A 450 -15.43 17.17 0.11
C CYS A 450 -14.84 18.58 0.30
N ALA A 451 -14.29 18.88 1.48
CA ALA A 451 -13.54 20.10 1.75
C ALA A 451 -12.11 20.11 1.17
N GLY A 452 -11.67 19.02 0.52
CA GLY A 452 -10.39 18.94 -0.18
C GLY A 452 -9.24 18.39 0.65
N TRP A 453 -9.51 17.83 1.83
CA TRP A 453 -8.49 17.12 2.60
C TRP A 453 -8.04 15.85 1.86
N ASP A 454 -6.77 15.47 2.03
CA ASP A 454 -6.26 14.22 1.44
C ASP A 454 -6.96 13.03 2.13
N PRO A 455 -7.71 12.19 1.39
CA PRO A 455 -8.42 11.05 1.97
C PRO A 455 -7.53 10.14 2.81
N ARG A 456 -6.22 10.08 2.57
CA ARG A 456 -5.29 9.25 3.36
C ARG A 456 -5.26 9.55 4.86
N ILE A 457 -5.75 10.73 5.30
CA ILE A 457 -5.65 11.16 6.70
C ILE A 457 -6.99 11.55 7.34
N THR A 458 -8.09 11.53 6.58
CA THR A 458 -9.37 12.09 7.05
C THR A 458 -9.99 11.33 8.22
N GLY A 459 -9.63 10.06 8.43
CA GLY A 459 -10.11 9.23 9.52
C GLY A 459 -9.43 9.46 10.87
N HIS A 460 -8.36 10.25 10.90
CA HIS A 460 -7.57 10.44 12.12
C HIS A 460 -8.38 11.03 13.28
N TRP A 461 -9.35 11.90 12.98
CA TRP A 461 -10.17 12.56 14.00
C TRP A 461 -11.53 11.92 14.20
N SER A 462 -11.80 10.77 13.57
CA SER A 462 -13.05 10.04 13.74
C SER A 462 -13.18 9.44 15.15
N GLN A 463 -14.44 9.32 15.59
CA GLN A 463 -14.79 8.43 16.68
C GLN A 463 -14.61 6.98 16.21
N VAL A 464 -13.98 6.16 17.04
CA VAL A 464 -13.84 4.70 16.82
C VAL A 464 -15.22 4.08 16.99
N THR A 465 -15.73 3.39 15.96
CA THR A 465 -17.11 2.89 15.90
C THR A 465 -17.28 1.49 15.31
N GLY A 466 -16.21 0.76 15.00
CA GLY A 466 -16.33 -0.59 14.39
C GLY A 466 -16.66 -0.58 12.89
N SER A 467 -16.84 0.60 12.29
CA SER A 467 -17.27 0.78 10.90
C SER A 467 -16.32 0.24 9.82
N THR A 468 -15.09 -0.11 10.17
CA THR A 468 -14.19 -0.82 9.25
C THR A 468 -14.49 -2.31 9.15
N VAL A 469 -15.09 -2.89 10.19
CA VAL A 469 -15.50 -4.30 10.19
C VAL A 469 -16.67 -4.49 9.22
N MET A 470 -17.47 -3.46 8.96
CA MET A 470 -18.63 -3.51 8.07
C MET A 470 -18.32 -3.87 6.61
N CYS A 471 -17.13 -3.54 6.07
CA CYS A 471 -16.99 -3.42 4.62
C CYS A 471 -15.59 -3.62 4.00
N MET A 472 -14.62 -4.17 4.73
CA MET A 472 -13.24 -4.35 4.23
C MET A 472 -12.99 -5.66 3.46
N GLU A 473 -14.00 -6.52 3.30
CA GLU A 473 -13.92 -7.77 2.56
C GLU A 473 -13.48 -7.62 1.10
N PRO A 474 -13.83 -6.55 0.34
CA PRO A 474 -13.37 -6.39 -1.03
C PRO A 474 -11.85 -6.27 -1.13
N VAL A 475 -11.17 -5.78 -0.08
CA VAL A 475 -9.70 -5.74 -0.03
C VAL A 475 -9.13 -7.16 0.02
N GLY A 476 -9.66 -8.00 0.91
CA GLY A 476 -9.27 -9.41 1.00
C GLY A 476 -9.57 -10.18 -0.29
N VAL A 477 -10.71 -9.91 -0.93
CA VAL A 477 -11.07 -10.46 -2.23
C VAL A 477 -10.09 -10.06 -3.32
N TYR A 478 -9.74 -8.77 -3.42
CA TYR A 478 -8.77 -8.32 -4.39
C TYR A 478 -7.42 -8.99 -4.18
N HIS A 479 -6.99 -9.22 -2.94
CA HIS A 479 -5.65 -9.74 -2.64
C HIS A 479 -5.49 -11.25 -2.76
N LEU A 480 -6.53 -12.04 -2.45
CA LEU A 480 -6.66 -13.50 -2.63
C LEU A 480 -5.36 -14.31 -2.42
N CYS A 481 -5.32 -15.15 -1.37
CA CYS A 481 -4.12 -15.89 -0.95
C CYS A 481 -2.93 -15.02 -0.50
N ASP A 482 -3.11 -13.70 -0.39
CA ASP A 482 -2.09 -12.77 0.06
C ASP A 482 -2.55 -11.95 1.27
N SER A 483 -2.66 -12.61 2.42
CA SER A 483 -3.09 -12.00 3.68
C SER A 483 -2.23 -10.81 4.11
N GLU A 484 -0.93 -10.83 3.80
CA GLU A 484 0.01 -9.73 4.10
C GLU A 484 -0.35 -8.45 3.34
N PHE A 485 -0.54 -8.53 2.03
CA PHE A 485 -0.93 -7.35 1.25
C PHE A 485 -2.36 -6.92 1.55
N ALA A 486 -3.27 -7.86 1.83
CA ALA A 486 -4.63 -7.56 2.26
C ALA A 486 -4.64 -6.73 3.56
N ALA A 487 -3.86 -7.15 4.55
CA ALA A 487 -3.68 -6.45 5.82
C ALA A 487 -3.15 -5.01 5.62
N ILE A 488 -2.11 -4.84 4.79
CA ILE A 488 -1.49 -3.53 4.55
C ILE A 488 -2.43 -2.59 3.80
N ASP A 489 -3.08 -3.05 2.73
CA ASP A 489 -3.98 -2.20 1.95
C ASP A 489 -5.24 -1.87 2.74
N ALA A 490 -5.77 -2.81 3.54
CA ALA A 490 -6.90 -2.54 4.42
C ALA A 490 -6.55 -1.48 5.46
N THR A 491 -5.33 -1.51 6.00
CA THR A 491 -4.84 -0.45 6.89
C THR A 491 -4.88 0.91 6.20
N ALA A 492 -4.28 1.02 4.99
CA ALA A 492 -4.19 2.28 4.27
C ALA A 492 -5.56 2.81 3.80
N ILE A 493 -6.46 1.94 3.34
CA ILE A 493 -7.80 2.31 2.88
C ILE A 493 -8.71 2.68 4.06
N SER A 494 -8.72 1.89 5.13
CA SER A 494 -9.59 2.14 6.29
C SER A 494 -9.18 3.37 7.11
N TYR A 495 -7.89 3.71 7.13
CA TYR A 495 -7.41 4.94 7.77
C TYR A 495 -8.05 6.21 7.16
N MET A 496 -8.62 6.10 5.96
CA MET A 496 -9.37 7.17 5.33
C MET A 496 -10.53 7.70 6.18
N TYR A 497 -11.20 6.83 6.94
CA TYR A 497 -12.38 7.24 7.69
C TYR A 497 -12.37 6.77 9.15
N GLN A 498 -11.39 5.95 9.53
CA GLN A 498 -11.23 5.46 10.90
C GLN A 498 -9.78 5.43 11.37
N ARG A 499 -9.57 5.15 12.66
CA ARG A 499 -8.24 5.01 13.27
C ARG A 499 -8.22 4.00 14.41
N GLY A 500 -7.03 3.71 14.94
CA GLY A 500 -6.89 2.89 16.15
C GLY A 500 -7.43 1.48 15.94
N LEU A 501 -8.29 1.02 16.86
CA LEU A 501 -8.80 -0.36 16.83
C LEU A 501 -9.66 -0.69 15.61
N ASP A 502 -10.32 0.29 15.00
CA ASP A 502 -11.02 0.09 13.73
C ASP A 502 -10.04 -0.36 12.64
N VAL A 503 -8.90 0.31 12.53
CA VAL A 503 -7.88 -0.05 11.53
C VAL A 503 -7.27 -1.42 11.84
N VAL A 504 -7.05 -1.74 13.12
CA VAL A 504 -6.61 -3.08 13.54
C VAL A 504 -7.62 -4.15 13.14
N ALA A 505 -8.92 -3.89 13.29
CA ALA A 505 -9.97 -4.82 12.90
C ALA A 505 -10.08 -4.98 11.36
N ALA A 506 -9.90 -3.89 10.59
CA ALA A 506 -9.82 -3.93 9.13
C ALA A 506 -8.72 -4.88 8.64
N THR A 507 -7.54 -4.78 9.27
CA THR A 507 -6.36 -5.58 8.95
C THR A 507 -6.63 -7.08 9.14
N MET A 508 -7.22 -7.45 10.28
CA MET A 508 -7.60 -8.84 10.55
C MET A 508 -8.68 -9.32 9.57
N LEU A 509 -9.73 -8.52 9.34
CA LEU A 509 -10.80 -8.87 8.42
C LEU A 509 -10.27 -9.15 7.02
N ALA A 510 -9.53 -8.21 6.42
CA ALA A 510 -9.03 -8.38 5.06
C ALA A 510 -8.05 -9.58 4.94
N ALA A 511 -7.21 -9.80 5.95
CA ALA A 511 -6.31 -10.96 5.99
C ALA A 511 -7.09 -12.29 6.02
N THR A 512 -8.14 -12.39 6.83
CA THR A 512 -8.97 -13.61 6.91
C THR A 512 -9.76 -13.88 5.64
N VAL A 513 -10.27 -12.83 4.96
CA VAL A 513 -10.95 -12.99 3.68
C VAL A 513 -9.98 -13.46 2.59
N ALA A 514 -8.77 -12.90 2.55
CA ALA A 514 -7.73 -13.37 1.62
C ALA A 514 -7.36 -14.85 1.86
N GLU A 515 -7.30 -15.28 3.13
CA GLU A 515 -7.07 -16.69 3.50
C GLU A 515 -8.26 -17.58 3.15
N ALA A 516 -9.50 -17.15 3.39
CA ALA A 516 -10.71 -17.92 3.08
C ALA A 516 -10.85 -18.22 1.57
N LEU A 517 -10.21 -17.39 0.73
CA LEU A 517 -10.12 -17.58 -0.70
C LEU A 517 -9.00 -18.52 -1.14
N HIS A 518 -8.14 -18.98 -0.23
CA HIS A 518 -7.15 -20.00 -0.53
C HIS A 518 -7.83 -21.32 -0.97
N PRO A 519 -7.31 -22.02 -2.00
CA PRO A 519 -7.94 -23.25 -2.50
C PRO A 519 -8.17 -24.32 -1.44
N ASP A 520 -7.25 -24.39 -0.49
CA ASP A 520 -7.22 -25.40 0.58
C ASP A 520 -7.62 -24.80 1.95
N ALA A 521 -8.27 -23.64 1.96
CA ALA A 521 -8.70 -22.97 3.18
C ALA A 521 -9.66 -23.84 4.00
N THR A 522 -9.49 -23.78 5.32
CA THR A 522 -10.36 -24.38 6.35
C THR A 522 -10.80 -23.31 7.35
N VAL A 523 -11.81 -23.63 8.16
CA VAL A 523 -12.24 -22.76 9.27
C VAL A 523 -11.06 -22.41 10.19
N ASP A 524 -10.22 -23.39 10.51
CA ASP A 524 -9.05 -23.19 11.37
C ASP A 524 -7.99 -22.32 10.71
N SER A 525 -7.71 -22.48 9.41
CA SER A 525 -6.76 -21.61 8.70
C SER A 525 -7.22 -20.15 8.69
N VAL A 526 -8.52 -19.92 8.53
CA VAL A 526 -9.11 -18.56 8.55
C VAL A 526 -9.02 -17.96 9.94
N CYS A 527 -9.33 -18.73 10.99
CA CYS A 527 -9.17 -18.28 12.38
C CYS A 527 -7.70 -18.00 12.71
N GLN A 528 -6.77 -18.82 12.21
CA GLN A 528 -5.34 -18.62 12.40
C GLN A 528 -4.85 -17.37 11.69
N ALA A 529 -5.34 -17.07 10.49
CA ALA A 529 -5.03 -15.82 9.79
C ALA A 529 -5.50 -14.59 10.59
N ALA A 530 -6.62 -14.67 11.29
CA ALA A 530 -7.07 -13.61 12.20
C ALA A 530 -6.07 -13.37 13.33
N LEU A 531 -5.63 -14.44 14.00
CA LEU A 531 -4.65 -14.38 15.09
C LEU A 531 -3.29 -13.86 14.62
N THR A 532 -2.83 -14.31 13.45
CA THR A 532 -1.56 -13.84 12.87
C THR A 532 -1.61 -12.36 12.50
N ALA A 533 -2.77 -11.85 12.05
CA ALA A 533 -2.95 -10.43 11.75
C ALA A 533 -3.23 -9.57 12.99
N ALA A 534 -3.61 -10.19 14.12
CA ALA A 534 -3.91 -9.49 15.36
C ALA A 534 -2.62 -9.06 16.07
N PRO A 535 -2.42 -7.76 16.34
CA PRO A 535 -1.22 -7.30 17.03
C PRO A 535 -1.20 -7.73 18.50
N GLU A 536 -0.03 -8.16 18.96
CA GLU A 536 0.26 -8.45 20.37
C GLU A 536 0.60 -7.18 21.18
N SER A 537 0.74 -6.03 20.51
CA SER A 537 1.03 -4.76 21.17
C SER A 537 -0.09 -4.35 22.13
N LYS A 538 0.31 -3.66 23.20
CA LYS A 538 -0.63 -3.13 24.19
C LYS A 538 -1.75 -2.29 23.54
N LEU A 539 -2.99 -2.54 23.94
CA LEU A 539 -4.14 -1.70 23.53
C LEU A 539 -3.99 -0.27 24.03
N ILE A 540 -4.08 0.70 23.11
CA ILE A 540 -4.06 2.14 23.42
C ILE A 540 -5.48 2.69 23.28
N THR A 541 -6.20 2.75 24.41
CA THR A 541 -7.63 3.06 24.47
C THR A 541 -7.93 4.04 25.60
N PHE A 542 -9.07 4.71 25.54
CA PHE A 542 -9.46 5.71 26.56
C PHE A 542 -10.05 5.06 27.82
N ASP A 543 -10.52 3.82 27.70
CA ASP A 543 -11.12 3.02 28.75
C ASP A 543 -10.14 1.98 29.32
N LYS A 544 -10.48 1.38 30.46
CA LYS A 544 -9.69 0.29 31.04
C LYS A 544 -10.15 -1.02 30.44
N ARG A 545 -9.29 -1.64 29.63
CA ARG A 545 -9.55 -2.97 29.04
C ARG A 545 -8.90 -4.08 29.86
N THR A 546 -9.59 -5.21 29.94
CA THR A 546 -9.12 -6.42 30.61
C THR A 546 -8.07 -7.17 29.81
N PHE A 547 -8.14 -7.07 28.48
CA PHE A 547 -7.22 -7.71 27.54
C PHE A 547 -5.98 -6.84 27.32
N ALA A 548 -4.81 -7.47 27.26
CA ALA A 548 -3.54 -6.80 27.01
C ALA A 548 -3.40 -6.39 25.54
N SER A 549 -3.91 -7.20 24.61
CA SER A 549 -3.73 -7.02 23.16
C SER A 549 -4.97 -7.40 22.35
N ALA A 550 -4.97 -7.04 21.07
CA ALA A 550 -6.04 -7.47 20.14
C ALA A 550 -5.96 -8.98 19.89
N HIS A 551 -4.74 -9.53 19.87
CA HIS A 551 -4.51 -10.97 19.76
C HIS A 551 -5.19 -11.75 20.89
N GLU A 552 -4.93 -11.35 22.15
CA GLU A 552 -5.51 -12.01 23.33
C GLU A 552 -7.05 -11.96 23.31
N TYR A 553 -7.62 -10.84 22.88
CA TYR A 553 -9.07 -10.70 22.73
C TYR A 553 -9.65 -11.70 21.72
N VAL A 554 -9.07 -11.75 20.52
CA VAL A 554 -9.52 -12.65 19.45
C VAL A 554 -9.32 -14.11 19.84
N GLU A 555 -8.17 -14.45 20.43
CA GLU A 555 -7.87 -15.78 20.96
C GLU A 555 -8.94 -16.21 21.97
N THR A 556 -9.26 -15.36 22.95
CA THR A 556 -10.28 -15.64 23.96
C THR A 556 -11.65 -15.93 23.32
N CYS A 557 -12.06 -15.14 22.33
CA CYS A 557 -13.31 -15.36 21.61
C CYS A 557 -13.32 -16.74 20.90
N LEU A 558 -12.21 -17.08 20.25
CA LEU A 558 -12.05 -18.35 19.51
C LEU A 558 -11.94 -19.58 20.44
N GLU A 559 -11.39 -19.42 21.64
CA GLU A 559 -11.34 -20.44 22.68
C GLU A 559 -12.72 -20.71 23.28
N ILE A 560 -13.51 -19.66 23.51
CA ILE A 560 -14.91 -19.80 23.94
C ILE A 560 -15.69 -20.52 22.83
N ALA A 561 -15.57 -20.04 21.58
CA ALA A 561 -16.24 -20.64 20.43
C ALA A 561 -15.94 -22.14 20.27
N ALA A 562 -14.71 -22.58 20.55
CA ALA A 562 -14.32 -23.99 20.44
C ALA A 562 -15.05 -24.95 21.40
N LYS A 563 -15.78 -24.43 22.40
CA LYS A 563 -16.53 -25.24 23.39
C LYS A 563 -17.95 -25.56 22.93
N TYR A 564 -18.45 -24.90 21.89
CA TYR A 564 -19.85 -24.93 21.49
C TYR A 564 -19.99 -25.45 20.06
N ASP A 565 -21.06 -26.23 19.85
CA ASP A 565 -21.52 -26.68 18.53
C ASP A 565 -22.84 -26.02 18.10
N ASP A 566 -23.42 -25.21 19.00
CA ASP A 566 -24.64 -24.43 18.79
C ASP A 566 -24.32 -22.95 18.98
N VAL A 567 -24.62 -22.16 17.95
CA VAL A 567 -24.35 -20.72 17.90
C VAL A 567 -25.13 -19.93 18.94
N LEU A 568 -26.31 -20.41 19.38
CA LEU A 568 -27.11 -19.75 20.40
C LEU A 568 -26.58 -20.03 21.81
N ALA A 569 -25.99 -21.22 22.03
CA ALA A 569 -25.51 -21.63 23.34
C ALA A 569 -24.29 -20.82 23.82
N ALA A 570 -23.49 -20.26 22.91
CA ALA A 570 -22.26 -19.52 23.24
C ALA A 570 -22.51 -18.09 23.74
N GLN A 571 -23.70 -17.53 23.50
CA GLN A 571 -24.02 -16.11 23.73
C GLN A 571 -23.73 -15.66 25.15
N LYS A 572 -24.14 -16.47 26.15
CA LYS A 572 -23.97 -16.14 27.56
C LYS A 572 -22.49 -16.03 27.96
N GLU A 573 -21.65 -16.99 27.59
CA GLU A 573 -20.23 -16.96 27.97
C GLU A 573 -19.48 -15.85 27.23
N LEU A 574 -19.79 -15.61 25.95
CA LEU A 574 -19.24 -14.48 25.19
C LEU A 574 -19.62 -13.15 25.84
N TYR A 575 -20.87 -13.01 26.30
CA TYR A 575 -21.31 -11.80 27.00
C TYR A 575 -20.58 -11.59 28.34
N GLU A 576 -20.45 -12.65 29.13
CA GLU A 576 -19.82 -12.57 30.44
C GLU A 576 -18.32 -12.25 30.37
N LYS A 577 -17.64 -12.64 29.28
CA LYS A 577 -16.17 -12.59 29.19
C LYS A 577 -15.61 -11.62 28.16
N CYS A 578 -16.37 -11.29 27.11
CA CYS A 578 -15.83 -10.64 25.92
C CYS A 578 -16.55 -9.35 25.53
N LEU A 579 -17.57 -8.89 26.28
CA LEU A 579 -18.12 -7.56 26.04
C LEU A 579 -17.07 -6.48 26.31
N LEU A 580 -17.05 -5.49 25.43
CA LEU A 580 -16.22 -4.30 25.53
C LEU A 580 -17.11 -3.07 25.76
N TYR A 581 -16.48 -1.91 25.73
CA TYR A 581 -17.07 -0.64 26.14
C TYR A 581 -18.42 -0.31 25.46
N HIS A 582 -18.57 -0.63 24.18
CA HIS A 582 -19.76 -0.33 23.39
C HIS A 582 -20.05 -1.46 22.39
N MET A 583 -21.31 -1.62 21.99
CA MET A 583 -21.74 -2.69 21.06
C MET A 583 -21.10 -2.66 19.68
N ILE A 584 -20.57 -1.50 19.31
CA ILE A 584 -19.90 -1.24 18.03
C ILE A 584 -18.36 -1.23 18.21
N ASP A 585 -17.83 -1.72 19.34
CA ASP A 585 -16.38 -1.78 19.53
C ASP A 585 -15.76 -2.69 18.45
N PRO A 586 -14.76 -2.22 17.69
CA PRO A 586 -14.23 -2.97 16.55
C PRO A 586 -13.75 -4.38 16.91
N LEU A 587 -13.18 -4.56 18.10
CA LEU A 587 -12.73 -5.87 18.54
C LEU A 587 -13.93 -6.76 18.92
N GLU A 588 -14.95 -6.21 19.60
CA GLU A 588 -16.18 -6.95 19.95
C GLU A 588 -16.89 -7.48 18.72
N VAL A 589 -17.17 -6.58 17.77
CA VAL A 589 -17.84 -6.90 16.51
C VAL A 589 -17.08 -7.98 15.76
N TRP A 590 -15.76 -7.82 15.62
CA TRP A 590 -14.94 -8.79 14.88
C TRP A 590 -14.79 -10.13 15.60
N GLY A 591 -14.54 -10.11 16.92
CA GLY A 591 -14.38 -11.32 17.72
C GLY A 591 -15.66 -12.16 17.78
N PHE A 592 -16.83 -11.51 17.91
CA PHE A 592 -18.11 -12.21 17.87
C PHE A 592 -18.39 -12.77 16.47
N SER A 593 -18.04 -12.04 15.41
CA SER A 593 -18.15 -12.54 14.04
C SER A 593 -17.34 -13.82 13.83
N LEU A 594 -16.08 -13.83 14.29
CA LEU A 594 -15.20 -15.00 14.22
C LEU A 594 -15.71 -16.17 15.08
N ALA A 595 -16.22 -15.89 16.28
CA ALA A 595 -16.81 -16.90 17.14
C ALA A 595 -18.00 -17.59 16.47
N MET A 596 -18.93 -16.81 15.91
CA MET A 596 -20.10 -17.35 15.19
C MET A 596 -19.68 -18.14 13.95
N PHE A 597 -18.72 -17.64 13.17
CA PHE A 597 -18.15 -18.37 12.03
C PHE A 597 -17.54 -19.72 12.44
N LYS A 598 -16.78 -19.75 13.53
CA LYS A 598 -16.13 -20.96 14.05
C LYS A 598 -17.14 -22.00 14.54
N ILE A 599 -18.11 -21.59 15.37
CA ILE A 599 -19.16 -22.49 15.88
C ILE A 599 -19.99 -23.04 14.72
N ALA A 600 -20.32 -22.20 13.74
CA ALA A 600 -21.05 -22.59 12.55
C ALA A 600 -20.25 -23.52 11.61
N ARG A 601 -18.94 -23.70 11.82
CA ARG A 601 -18.06 -24.53 10.98
C ARG A 601 -18.11 -24.14 9.49
N GLY A 602 -18.28 -22.84 9.23
CA GLY A 602 -18.42 -22.30 7.88
C GLY A 602 -19.80 -22.52 7.23
N ASP A 603 -20.82 -22.94 7.98
CA ASP A 603 -22.20 -22.98 7.50
C ASP A 603 -22.80 -21.56 7.47
N VAL A 604 -23.33 -21.14 6.32
CA VAL A 604 -23.84 -19.77 6.13
C VAL A 604 -25.08 -19.52 6.99
N ARG A 605 -25.98 -20.50 7.08
CA ARG A 605 -27.23 -20.36 7.84
C ARG A 605 -26.93 -20.22 9.32
N GLN A 606 -26.14 -21.12 9.87
CA GLN A 606 -25.81 -21.10 11.30
C GLN A 606 -25.01 -19.85 11.66
N ALA A 607 -24.07 -19.42 10.81
CA ALA A 607 -23.30 -18.21 11.06
C ALA A 607 -24.19 -16.95 11.12
N ALA A 608 -25.12 -16.80 10.15
CA ALA A 608 -26.06 -15.68 10.14
C ALA A 608 -27.04 -15.72 11.32
N ILE A 609 -27.57 -16.90 11.68
CA ILE A 609 -28.42 -17.09 12.87
C ILE A 609 -27.67 -16.69 14.14
N GLY A 610 -26.43 -17.18 14.30
CA GLY A 610 -25.60 -16.87 15.46
C GLY A 610 -25.36 -15.37 15.62
N GLY A 611 -24.89 -14.72 14.55
CA GLY A 611 -24.61 -13.29 14.56
C GLY A 611 -25.85 -12.41 14.70
N THR A 612 -27.01 -12.87 14.21
CA THR A 612 -28.28 -12.14 14.40
C THR A 612 -28.71 -12.20 15.86
N ASN A 613 -28.71 -13.41 16.44
CA ASN A 613 -29.29 -13.64 17.76
C ASN A 613 -28.38 -13.27 18.92
N ILE A 614 -27.07 -13.10 18.69
CA ILE A 614 -26.18 -12.56 19.71
C ILE A 614 -26.49 -11.08 20.02
N GLY A 615 -27.30 -10.40 19.19
CA GLY A 615 -27.65 -8.99 19.35
C GLY A 615 -26.43 -8.08 19.16
N ARG A 616 -26.40 -6.95 19.87
CA ARG A 616 -25.35 -5.92 19.79
C ARG A 616 -25.38 -5.29 18.39
N ASP A 617 -24.23 -5.11 17.75
CA ASP A 617 -24.11 -4.70 16.34
C ASP A 617 -24.38 -5.92 15.42
N SER A 618 -25.63 -6.41 15.47
CA SER A 618 -26.00 -7.75 14.98
C SER A 618 -26.01 -7.87 13.47
N ASP A 619 -26.32 -6.81 12.74
CA ASP A 619 -26.16 -6.73 11.28
C ASP A 619 -24.70 -6.90 10.86
N THR A 620 -23.77 -6.17 11.49
CA THR A 620 -22.34 -6.34 11.18
C THR A 620 -21.86 -7.73 11.56
N ILE A 621 -22.18 -8.22 12.77
CA ILE A 621 -21.73 -9.54 13.25
C ILE A 621 -22.30 -10.67 12.39
N ALA A 622 -23.60 -10.65 12.09
CA ALA A 622 -24.23 -11.64 11.22
C ALA A 622 -23.66 -11.59 9.80
N GLY A 623 -23.51 -10.38 9.24
CA GLY A 623 -22.93 -10.16 7.93
C GLY A 623 -21.53 -10.73 7.82
N ARG A 624 -20.66 -10.45 8.78
CA ARG A 624 -19.26 -10.90 8.72
C ARG A 624 -19.10 -12.40 8.94
N ALA A 625 -19.84 -12.98 9.89
CA ALA A 625 -19.83 -14.42 10.11
C ALA A 625 -20.33 -15.18 8.86
N ALA A 626 -21.45 -14.72 8.28
CA ALA A 626 -22.01 -15.29 7.06
C ALA A 626 -21.10 -15.08 5.84
N MET A 627 -20.49 -13.90 5.71
CA MET A 627 -19.52 -13.56 4.65
C MET A 627 -18.32 -14.51 4.66
N LEU A 628 -17.71 -14.80 5.82
CA LEU A 628 -16.60 -15.76 5.91
C LEU A 628 -17.06 -17.18 5.53
N SER A 629 -18.23 -17.62 6.02
CA SER A 629 -18.82 -18.91 5.64
C SER A 629 -19.06 -19.02 4.13
N GLY A 630 -19.63 -17.99 3.52
CA GLY A 630 -19.90 -17.92 2.08
C GLY A 630 -18.63 -17.84 1.24
N THR A 631 -17.61 -17.11 1.71
CA THR A 631 -16.29 -17.05 1.07
C THR A 631 -15.62 -18.42 1.08
N LEU A 632 -15.72 -19.15 2.19
CA LEU A 632 -15.12 -20.46 2.34
C LEU A 632 -15.83 -21.52 1.49
N LYS A 633 -17.17 -21.55 1.51
CA LYS A 633 -17.98 -22.64 0.96
C LYS A 633 -18.62 -22.35 -0.41
N GLY A 634 -18.69 -21.09 -0.82
CA GLY A 634 -19.27 -20.64 -2.10
C GLY A 634 -20.74 -20.22 -2.00
N ALA A 635 -21.22 -19.47 -3.00
CA ALA A 635 -22.56 -18.89 -3.02
C ALA A 635 -23.70 -19.92 -2.99
N ARG A 636 -23.47 -21.13 -3.53
CA ARG A 636 -24.46 -22.22 -3.50
C ARG A 636 -24.87 -22.69 -2.10
N THR A 637 -24.13 -22.32 -1.05
CA THR A 637 -24.48 -22.66 0.34
C THR A 637 -25.37 -21.62 1.02
N VAL A 638 -25.64 -20.48 0.36
CA VAL A 638 -26.61 -19.52 0.86
C VAL A 638 -28.01 -20.14 0.78
N PRO A 639 -28.82 -20.13 1.86
CA PRO A 639 -30.11 -20.81 1.87
C PRO A 639 -31.09 -20.30 0.80
N GLN A 640 -31.59 -21.22 -0.03
CA GLN A 640 -32.49 -20.89 -1.14
C GLN A 640 -33.79 -20.23 -0.66
N ASP A 641 -34.35 -20.69 0.46
CA ASP A 641 -35.53 -20.12 1.09
C ASP A 641 -35.34 -18.66 1.53
N TRP A 642 -34.10 -18.22 1.78
CA TRP A 642 -33.81 -16.80 2.04
C TRP A 642 -33.67 -16.01 0.74
N LEU A 643 -33.05 -16.59 -0.29
CA LEU A 643 -32.94 -15.96 -1.60
C LEU A 643 -34.32 -15.71 -2.22
N ASP A 644 -35.26 -16.64 -2.02
CA ASP A 644 -36.64 -16.53 -2.53
C ASP A 644 -37.42 -15.34 -1.90
N LEU A 645 -36.96 -14.81 -0.76
CA LEU A 645 -37.54 -13.63 -0.11
C LEU A 645 -36.99 -12.30 -0.65
N VAL A 646 -35.84 -12.33 -1.30
CA VAL A 646 -35.14 -11.12 -1.77
C VAL A 646 -35.56 -10.79 -3.20
N PRO A 647 -35.80 -9.49 -3.52
CA PRO A 647 -36.06 -9.07 -4.89
C PRO A 647 -34.96 -9.50 -5.87
N SER A 648 -35.35 -10.06 -7.02
CA SER A 648 -34.41 -10.59 -8.00
C SER A 648 -33.41 -9.56 -8.54
N HIS A 649 -33.78 -8.27 -8.60
CA HIS A 649 -32.89 -7.21 -9.07
C HIS A 649 -31.71 -6.97 -8.11
N ALA A 650 -31.93 -7.12 -6.80
CA ALA A 650 -30.90 -6.96 -5.78
C ALA A 650 -29.89 -8.12 -5.85
N LEU A 651 -30.40 -9.35 -5.98
CA LEU A 651 -29.56 -10.54 -6.19
C LEU A 651 -28.73 -10.43 -7.48
N GLU A 652 -29.33 -9.99 -8.58
CA GLU A 652 -28.63 -9.81 -9.85
C GLU A 652 -27.53 -8.74 -9.76
N ARG A 653 -27.76 -7.66 -9.00
CA ARG A 653 -26.75 -6.63 -8.76
C ARG A 653 -25.51 -7.19 -8.04
N VAL A 654 -25.73 -7.96 -6.97
CA VAL A 654 -24.64 -8.62 -6.22
C VAL A 654 -23.90 -9.60 -7.12
N ARG A 655 -24.63 -10.45 -7.84
CA ARG A 655 -24.05 -11.43 -8.79
C ARG A 655 -23.21 -10.76 -9.87
N ARG A 656 -23.72 -9.67 -10.47
CA ARG A 656 -23.01 -8.90 -11.50
C ARG A 656 -21.71 -8.30 -10.97
N ASN A 657 -21.75 -7.72 -9.76
CA ASN A 657 -20.56 -7.13 -9.15
C ASN A 657 -19.52 -8.22 -8.80
N ALA A 658 -19.97 -9.35 -8.26
CA ALA A 658 -19.11 -10.51 -8.03
C ALA A 658 -18.44 -10.99 -9.32
N LEU A 659 -19.19 -11.10 -10.42
CA LEU A 659 -18.67 -11.55 -11.71
C LEU A 659 -17.61 -10.60 -12.26
N ARG A 660 -17.86 -9.28 -12.16
CA ARG A 660 -16.89 -8.27 -12.60
C ARG A 660 -15.63 -8.29 -11.75
N LEU A 661 -15.77 -8.44 -10.43
CA LEU A 661 -14.64 -8.53 -9.52
C LEU A 661 -13.82 -9.80 -9.75
N THR A 662 -14.47 -10.95 -9.99
CA THR A 662 -13.81 -12.20 -10.37
C THR A 662 -13.00 -12.05 -11.64
N ARG A 663 -13.58 -11.51 -12.72
CA ARG A 663 -12.87 -11.27 -14.00
C ARG A 663 -11.69 -10.32 -13.82
N LEU A 664 -11.90 -9.26 -13.05
CA LEU A 664 -10.83 -8.31 -12.73
C LEU A 664 -9.64 -8.99 -12.04
N ILE A 665 -9.91 -9.93 -11.14
CA ILE A 665 -8.88 -10.69 -10.45
C ILE A 665 -8.22 -11.70 -11.39
N SER A 666 -8.99 -12.53 -12.09
CA SER A 666 -8.48 -13.61 -12.95
C SER A 666 -7.78 -13.13 -14.22
N ASP A 667 -8.11 -11.94 -14.70
CA ASP A 667 -7.62 -11.42 -15.97
C ASP A 667 -6.66 -10.25 -15.71
N GLY A 668 -7.20 -9.10 -15.29
CA GLY A 668 -6.45 -7.84 -15.16
C GLY A 668 -5.33 -7.89 -14.11
N LYS A 669 -5.68 -8.17 -12.85
CA LYS A 669 -4.69 -8.30 -11.76
C LYS A 669 -3.73 -9.44 -12.03
N LEU A 670 -4.25 -10.63 -12.36
CA LEU A 670 -3.43 -11.83 -12.54
C LEU A 670 -2.41 -11.67 -13.67
N ALA A 671 -2.74 -11.00 -14.78
CA ALA A 671 -1.79 -10.74 -15.85
C ALA A 671 -0.54 -9.98 -15.34
N ARG A 672 -0.75 -8.91 -14.56
CA ARG A 672 0.34 -8.10 -13.98
C ARG A 672 1.17 -8.91 -12.99
N VAL A 673 0.51 -9.66 -12.10
CA VAL A 673 1.20 -10.49 -11.10
C VAL A 673 1.96 -11.63 -11.79
N ARG A 674 1.40 -12.25 -12.85
CA ARG A 674 2.08 -13.31 -13.62
C ARG A 674 3.31 -12.77 -14.33
N GLU A 675 3.22 -11.61 -14.97
CA GLU A 675 4.36 -10.96 -15.60
C GLU A 675 5.48 -10.73 -14.58
N ARG A 676 5.17 -10.16 -13.41
CA ARG A 676 6.12 -9.91 -12.32
C ARG A 676 6.65 -11.19 -11.66
N ALA A 677 5.82 -12.20 -11.50
CA ALA A 677 6.21 -13.50 -10.93
C ALA A 677 7.14 -14.30 -11.87
N SER A 678 7.08 -14.05 -13.18
CA SER A 678 7.95 -14.71 -14.17
C SER A 678 9.43 -14.29 -14.07
N TRP A 679 9.73 -13.23 -13.33
CA TRP A 679 11.09 -12.73 -13.15
C TRP A 679 11.99 -13.66 -12.34
N HIS A 680 11.40 -14.53 -11.51
CA HIS A 680 12.17 -15.50 -10.73
C HIS A 680 12.85 -16.54 -11.62
N SER A 681 12.32 -16.84 -12.81
CA SER A 681 12.91 -17.82 -13.73
C SER A 681 14.02 -17.26 -14.63
N LEU A 682 14.27 -15.95 -14.58
CA LEU A 682 15.38 -15.29 -15.29
C LEU A 682 16.71 -15.35 -14.53
N ASP A 683 16.66 -15.61 -13.23
CA ASP A 683 17.82 -16.07 -12.46
C ASP A 683 17.88 -17.60 -12.67
N GLY A 684 18.53 -18.05 -13.74
CA GLY A 684 18.78 -19.49 -13.93
C GLY A 684 19.33 -20.08 -12.62
N GLU A 685 18.86 -21.25 -12.21
CA GLU A 685 19.36 -21.96 -11.02
C GLU A 685 20.86 -22.26 -11.17
N THR A 686 21.72 -21.27 -10.92
CA THR A 686 23.09 -21.52 -10.53
C THR A 686 23.05 -21.80 -9.04
N SER A 687 22.53 -22.99 -8.70
CA SER A 687 22.91 -23.70 -7.50
C SER A 687 24.43 -23.77 -7.48
N ARG A 688 25.10 -22.88 -6.73
CA ARG A 688 26.44 -23.19 -6.23
C ARG A 688 26.24 -24.23 -5.13
N PRO A 689 26.72 -25.47 -5.28
CA PRO A 689 26.57 -26.47 -4.23
C PRO A 689 27.46 -26.05 -3.06
N GLY A 690 26.88 -25.67 -1.93
CA GLY A 690 27.64 -25.41 -0.71
C GLY A 690 27.12 -24.40 0.31
N ASP A 691 25.81 -24.11 0.39
CA ASP A 691 25.26 -23.36 1.53
C ASP A 691 24.68 -24.35 2.58
N PRO A 692 25.27 -24.47 3.79
CA PRO A 692 24.78 -25.36 4.84
C PRO A 692 23.57 -24.81 5.62
N SER A 693 23.03 -23.64 5.26
CA SER A 693 21.96 -22.98 6.04
C SER A 693 20.51 -23.40 5.71
N LEU A 694 20.32 -24.50 4.99
CA LEU A 694 19.01 -25.13 4.75
C LEU A 694 18.92 -26.53 5.36
N LEU A 695 19.03 -26.59 6.70
CA LEU A 695 18.52 -27.67 7.55
C LEU A 695 17.69 -27.10 8.68
#